data_AF-A0A212FM13-F1
#
_entry.id   AF-A0A212FM13-F1
#
_cell.length_a   1.000
_cell.length_b   1.000
_cell.length_c   1.000
_cell.angle_alpha   90.00
_cell.angle_beta   90.00
_cell.angle_gamma   90.00
#
_symmetry.space_group_name_H-M   'P 1'
#
loop_
_entity.id
_entity.type
_entity.pdbx_description
1 polymer ?
#
loop_
_entity_poly.entity_id
_entity_poly.type
_entity_poly.pdbx_seq_one_letter_code
_entity_poly.pdbx_strand_id
1 'polypeptide(L)'
;MMAENIYNLSGCPPGFNKISKNNDDLCYQIGNPTEWNYPCLKSGGASIITDLSSEDTISLLQSLNARNISRYFWLPAKRQKFFNPIIWHIPGPKWGHPVESRNFLKTRFWILHTCLLLDIKENVLVTEACTEKYPSLCFYINELHYPAKCPEKYMSVRYLPDDGTCFGIEQSDTNLTFQDFVTKKCATPMGDRDSELTRFIFKNIATLNNLPEDVWCWFTSLQRNVTSNTGNHFNSSNAFMSINSLGAVSLTNKEHVQSLPCMACQTAVIYPEAELNFEYSEEEKLIYLTIYHPSSLWKYNQYDRGIQCFSDGNGLVKVVHIDDYPVLQIKEIANYKNSDTDSVDKIVYAISLITQRSAQYWCEGHTKNFSLISTHKLVVNPLGEEVHVFSLVIKINVSTYYFLDKLEIFNNEILNNIKIMFKPKKALVMEYLEYSENHFMILLHLDIDIRNVYNDTVTTGLPHHSKAPRVVLIHKQFAAGTATDLLILPKNYKLGNVVFGDYERDEEDCGMTRSQVKMGLQCSRAYIEMPLIDITPHPEYSKLYDTDLSTIAYGTGKKKKKQIRVHGRLLKLDFDSEKMAKKSLKMYTHKECRRHRMRSKLGSEGVTHVLCSSGCGIRPGAPIVSHAAEGTFQLIGIAAGGAPCARRAMRRRLNKEPPLYIDVYPYVTWIINFITAHVLPRPYPEHFMLVEGGTSIGIHHQYLRTRRKQKEGWKARTYVSGDYCYKSFKKQRATAFFYSEKFEVNANPPAKLSIFMQVSAGVECTIVCARLLLPNRLVIPFIDGVGGYNITISFSSFWFPYTFYFSLGLNGKNTTEKDFRNWISERKPGYW
;
A
#
# COMPACT_ATOMS: atom_id res chain seq x y z
N MET A 1 -14.99 39.34 -50.31
CA MET A 1 -16.24 39.45 -49.51
C MET A 1 -16.67 38.04 -49.12
N MET A 2 -16.27 37.56 -47.95
CA MET A 2 -16.90 36.40 -47.31
C MET A 2 -17.78 36.92 -46.19
N ALA A 3 -19.01 36.40 -46.14
CA ALA A 3 -20.10 36.90 -45.32
C ALA A 3 -19.76 36.95 -43.83
N GLU A 4 -20.29 37.99 -43.21
CA GLU A 4 -20.21 38.34 -41.80
C GLU A 4 -20.88 37.27 -40.92
N ASN A 5 -20.10 36.43 -40.24
CA ASN A 5 -20.57 35.76 -39.04
C ASN A 5 -20.46 36.77 -37.88
N ILE A 6 -21.49 37.62 -37.73
CA ILE A 6 -21.63 38.47 -36.54
C ILE A 6 -21.99 37.57 -35.36
N TYR A 7 -21.03 37.34 -34.47
CA TYR A 7 -21.27 36.54 -33.27
C TYR A 7 -22.26 37.25 -32.35
N ASN A 8 -23.32 36.58 -31.89
CA ASN A 8 -24.20 37.12 -30.87
C ASN A 8 -23.54 36.99 -29.49
N LEU A 9 -23.34 38.11 -28.79
CA LEU A 9 -22.74 38.16 -27.45
C LEU A 9 -23.66 37.55 -26.38
N SER A 10 -24.98 37.54 -26.59
CA SER A 10 -25.93 36.77 -25.77
C SER A 10 -26.07 35.30 -26.20
N GLY A 11 -25.20 34.87 -27.12
CA GLY A 11 -25.14 33.50 -27.63
C GLY A 11 -24.14 32.63 -26.89
N CYS A 12 -24.29 31.31 -27.04
CA CYS A 12 -23.23 30.40 -26.63
C CYS A 12 -21.99 30.54 -27.54
N PRO A 13 -20.78 30.28 -27.02
CA PRO A 13 -19.57 30.32 -27.82
C PRO A 13 -19.63 29.34 -29.02
N PRO A 14 -18.85 29.58 -30.09
CA PRO A 14 -18.77 28.65 -31.22
C PRO A 14 -18.40 27.23 -30.77
N GLY A 15 -19.14 26.23 -31.27
CA GLY A 15 -19.02 24.83 -30.84
C GLY A 15 -19.90 24.44 -29.64
N PHE A 16 -20.60 25.39 -29.02
CA PHE A 16 -21.54 25.17 -27.93
C PHE A 16 -22.98 25.50 -28.36
N ASN A 17 -23.95 24.91 -27.68
CA ASN A 17 -25.36 25.05 -28.02
C ASN A 17 -26.14 25.62 -26.84
N LYS A 18 -27.14 26.47 -27.13
CA LYS A 18 -28.08 26.97 -26.11
C LYS A 18 -28.95 25.83 -25.59
N ILE A 19 -29.19 25.83 -24.27
CA ILE A 19 -30.07 24.86 -23.61
C ILE A 19 -31.53 25.13 -23.98
N SER A 20 -31.97 26.38 -23.84
CA SER A 20 -33.32 26.82 -24.19
C SER A 20 -33.27 28.22 -24.83
N LYS A 21 -34.40 28.68 -25.38
CA LYS A 21 -34.49 30.04 -25.97
C LYS A 21 -34.43 31.15 -24.92
N ASN A 22 -34.77 30.84 -23.67
CA ASN A 22 -34.91 31.80 -22.59
C ASN A 22 -33.73 31.75 -21.60
N ASN A 23 -32.86 30.75 -21.71
CA ASN A 23 -31.69 30.58 -20.86
C ASN A 23 -30.42 30.89 -21.67
N ASP A 24 -29.90 32.09 -21.45
CA ASP A 24 -28.64 32.56 -22.03
C ASP A 24 -27.45 32.31 -21.09
N ASP A 25 -27.69 31.86 -19.86
CA ASP A 25 -26.68 31.69 -18.82
C ASP A 25 -25.93 30.36 -18.94
N LEU A 26 -26.53 29.35 -19.59
CA LEU A 26 -25.97 28.01 -19.68
C LEU A 26 -25.95 27.48 -21.12
N CYS A 27 -24.81 26.90 -21.47
CA CYS A 27 -24.52 26.30 -22.75
C CYS A 27 -24.14 24.83 -22.58
N TYR A 28 -24.38 24.01 -23.60
CA TYR A 28 -23.95 22.61 -23.59
C TYR A 28 -23.11 22.24 -24.82
N GLN A 29 -22.22 21.28 -24.63
CA GLN A 29 -21.40 20.68 -25.67
C GLN A 29 -21.52 19.16 -25.63
N ILE A 30 -21.49 18.55 -26.80
CA ILE A 30 -21.45 17.09 -26.96
C ILE A 30 -20.03 16.71 -27.37
N GLY A 31 -19.38 15.88 -26.54
CA GLY A 31 -18.08 15.32 -26.84
C GLY A 31 -18.17 14.08 -27.73
N ASN A 32 -17.02 13.68 -28.27
CA ASN A 32 -16.91 12.45 -29.05
C ASN A 32 -17.17 11.20 -28.17
N PRO A 33 -17.64 10.09 -28.74
CA PRO A 33 -17.82 8.85 -27.99
C PRO A 33 -16.50 8.31 -27.43
N THR A 34 -16.42 8.19 -26.10
CA THR A 34 -15.26 7.64 -25.39
C THR A 34 -15.70 6.78 -24.22
N GLU A 35 -14.76 5.99 -23.69
CA GLU A 35 -14.92 5.39 -22.36
C GLU A 35 -15.08 6.48 -21.30
N TRP A 36 -15.70 6.15 -20.18
CA TRP A 36 -15.82 7.11 -19.10
C TRP A 36 -14.44 7.36 -18.49
N ASN A 37 -13.90 8.55 -18.73
CA ASN A 37 -12.65 9.01 -18.15
C ASN A 37 -12.77 10.49 -17.81
N TYR A 38 -13.45 10.78 -16.69
CA TYR A 38 -13.72 12.15 -16.22
C TYR A 38 -14.21 13.07 -17.36
N PRO A 39 -15.36 12.74 -17.98
CA PRO A 39 -15.92 13.57 -19.03
C PRO A 39 -16.15 14.99 -18.51
N CYS A 40 -16.06 16.00 -19.38
CA CYS A 40 -16.28 17.41 -19.05
C CYS A 40 -15.25 18.09 -18.15
N LEU A 41 -14.25 17.32 -17.66
CA LEU A 41 -13.19 17.85 -16.81
C LEU A 41 -12.28 18.80 -17.60
N LYS A 42 -11.78 18.35 -18.76
CA LYS A 42 -10.83 19.10 -19.61
C LYS A 42 -11.41 20.38 -20.22
N SER A 43 -12.72 20.49 -20.24
CA SER A 43 -13.40 21.60 -20.88
C SER A 43 -13.83 22.68 -19.91
N GLY A 44 -13.57 22.51 -18.60
CA GLY A 44 -13.95 23.49 -17.59
C GLY A 44 -15.45 23.56 -17.31
N GLY A 45 -16.19 22.50 -17.66
CA GLY A 45 -17.58 22.38 -17.24
C GLY A 45 -17.62 22.38 -15.71
N ALA A 46 -18.51 23.17 -15.13
CA ALA A 46 -18.71 23.23 -13.68
C ALA A 46 -20.19 23.08 -13.28
N SER A 47 -21.07 23.11 -14.28
CA SER A 47 -22.51 22.92 -14.12
C SER A 47 -22.89 21.49 -14.47
N ILE A 48 -23.95 21.02 -13.85
CA ILE A 48 -24.48 19.67 -14.06
C ILE A 48 -25.94 19.72 -14.49
N ILE A 49 -26.42 18.62 -15.06
CA ILE A 49 -27.80 18.53 -15.55
C ILE A 49 -28.85 18.82 -14.46
N THR A 50 -28.52 18.54 -13.19
CA THR A 50 -29.44 18.81 -12.07
C THR A 50 -29.48 20.26 -11.64
N ASP A 51 -28.60 21.12 -12.16
CA ASP A 51 -28.67 22.57 -11.93
C ASP A 51 -29.73 23.24 -12.82
N LEU A 52 -30.17 22.54 -13.88
CA LEU A 52 -31.18 23.03 -14.81
C LEU A 52 -32.57 23.06 -14.16
N SER A 53 -33.36 24.04 -14.61
CA SER A 53 -34.80 24.08 -14.32
C SER A 53 -35.52 22.91 -15.03
N SER A 54 -36.75 22.62 -14.63
CA SER A 54 -37.55 21.58 -15.31
C SER A 54 -37.80 21.93 -16.78
N GLU A 55 -38.03 23.20 -17.08
CA GLU A 55 -38.27 23.70 -18.45
C GLU A 55 -37.00 23.57 -19.31
N ASP A 56 -35.85 23.97 -18.77
CA ASP A 56 -34.56 23.85 -19.45
C ASP A 56 -34.18 22.40 -19.71
N THR A 57 -34.46 21.50 -18.75
CA THR A 57 -34.20 20.07 -18.92
C THR A 57 -35.05 19.47 -20.04
N ILE A 58 -36.34 19.84 -20.12
CA ILE A 58 -37.22 19.41 -21.22
C ILE A 58 -36.71 19.96 -22.55
N SER A 59 -36.31 21.23 -22.60
CA SER A 59 -35.77 21.86 -23.81
C SER A 59 -34.47 21.18 -24.28
N LEU A 60 -33.57 20.86 -23.34
CA LEU A 60 -32.35 20.09 -23.59
C LEU A 60 -32.67 18.72 -24.18
N LEU A 61 -33.56 17.95 -23.56
CA LEU A 61 -33.92 16.60 -24.03
C LEU A 61 -34.55 16.63 -25.42
N GLN A 62 -35.39 17.64 -25.71
CA GLN A 62 -35.92 17.86 -27.07
C GLN A 62 -34.82 18.21 -28.07
N SER A 63 -33.87 19.07 -27.68
CA SER A 63 -32.72 19.45 -28.51
C SER A 63 -31.84 18.25 -28.83
N LEU A 64 -31.55 17.40 -27.84
CA LEU A 64 -30.75 16.18 -28.02
C LEU A 64 -31.46 15.14 -28.90
N ASN A 65 -32.77 14.95 -28.70
CA ASN A 65 -33.59 14.08 -29.55
C ASN A 65 -33.64 14.57 -31.01
N ALA A 66 -33.79 15.89 -31.23
CA ALA A 66 -33.83 16.47 -32.57
C ALA A 66 -32.51 16.30 -33.34
N ARG A 67 -31.38 16.27 -32.63
CA ARG A 67 -30.05 16.06 -33.23
C ARG A 67 -29.76 14.60 -33.58
N ASN A 68 -30.45 13.65 -32.94
CA ASN A 68 -30.33 12.21 -33.19
C ASN A 68 -28.87 11.67 -33.22
N ILE A 69 -28.00 12.19 -32.33
CA ILE A 69 -26.58 11.81 -32.28
C ILE A 69 -26.38 10.47 -31.54
N SER A 70 -27.03 10.32 -30.40
CA SER A 70 -26.96 9.12 -29.55
C SER A 70 -28.22 9.05 -28.69
N ARG A 71 -28.56 7.85 -28.21
CA ARG A 71 -29.55 7.67 -27.14
C ARG A 71 -28.96 7.97 -25.76
N TYR A 72 -27.68 7.68 -25.60
CA TYR A 72 -26.98 7.63 -24.32
C TYR A 72 -25.86 8.65 -24.27
N PHE A 73 -25.75 9.35 -23.14
CA PHE A 73 -24.71 10.35 -22.92
C PHE A 73 -24.04 10.18 -21.56
N TRP A 74 -22.72 10.19 -21.54
CA TRP A 74 -21.95 10.19 -20.31
C TRP A 74 -22.12 11.51 -19.56
N LEU A 75 -22.34 11.40 -18.25
CA LEU A 75 -22.35 12.51 -17.32
C LEU A 75 -21.12 12.42 -16.39
N PRO A 76 -20.63 13.56 -15.84
CA PRO A 76 -19.43 13.61 -15.02
C PRO A 76 -19.69 13.15 -13.58
N ALA A 77 -20.32 11.99 -13.42
CA ALA A 77 -20.60 11.38 -12.13
C ALA A 77 -20.28 9.89 -12.15
N LYS A 78 -19.71 9.41 -11.04
CA LYS A 78 -19.30 8.02 -10.87
C LYS A 78 -19.38 7.62 -9.41
N ARG A 79 -19.54 6.33 -9.16
CA ARG A 79 -19.37 5.73 -7.83
C ARG A 79 -17.90 5.45 -7.57
N GLN A 80 -17.39 5.93 -6.44
CA GLN A 80 -16.04 5.59 -5.99
C GLN A 80 -15.92 4.13 -5.54
N LYS A 81 -17.01 3.58 -4.98
CA LYS A 81 -17.16 2.16 -4.59
C LYS A 81 -18.58 1.70 -4.94
N PHE A 82 -18.81 0.39 -5.10
CA PHE A 82 -20.09 -0.18 -5.55
C PHE A 82 -21.35 0.35 -4.83
N PHE A 83 -21.26 0.65 -3.53
CA PHE A 83 -22.39 1.10 -2.70
C PHE A 83 -22.29 2.55 -2.25
N ASN A 84 -21.23 3.24 -2.64
CA ASN A 84 -21.22 4.68 -2.50
C ASN A 84 -22.31 5.26 -3.38
N PRO A 85 -22.97 6.35 -2.94
CA PRO A 85 -23.80 7.10 -3.85
C PRO A 85 -22.97 7.50 -5.07
N ILE A 86 -23.63 7.63 -6.22
CA ILE A 86 -23.00 8.25 -7.37
C ILE A 86 -22.72 9.69 -6.98
N ILE A 87 -21.47 10.12 -7.10
CA ILE A 87 -21.05 11.49 -6.78
C ILE A 87 -20.61 12.20 -8.06
N TRP A 88 -20.80 13.52 -8.09
CA TRP A 88 -20.28 14.34 -9.17
C TRP A 88 -18.76 14.48 -9.03
N HIS A 89 -18.05 14.27 -10.14
CA HIS A 89 -16.60 14.45 -10.26
C HIS A 89 -16.21 15.71 -11.03
N ILE A 90 -17.19 16.55 -11.37
CA ILE A 90 -16.97 17.84 -11.99
C ILE A 90 -16.51 18.85 -10.94
N PRO A 91 -15.52 19.71 -11.22
CA PRO A 91 -15.12 20.75 -10.30
C PRO A 91 -16.22 21.82 -10.18
N GLY A 92 -16.50 22.29 -8.96
CA GLY A 92 -17.56 23.27 -8.68
C GLY A 92 -18.35 22.97 -7.41
N PRO A 93 -19.43 23.71 -7.14
CA PRO A 93 -20.18 23.64 -5.87
C PRO A 93 -20.80 22.27 -5.56
N LYS A 94 -21.01 21.43 -6.59
CA LYS A 94 -21.58 20.10 -6.47
C LYS A 94 -20.53 18.99 -6.49
N TRP A 95 -19.24 19.32 -6.54
CA TRP A 95 -18.18 18.33 -6.52
C TRP A 95 -18.23 17.45 -5.27
N GLY A 96 -18.22 16.14 -5.45
CA GLY A 96 -18.27 15.18 -4.36
C GLY A 96 -19.66 14.99 -3.75
N HIS A 97 -20.65 15.81 -4.13
CA HIS A 97 -22.02 15.66 -3.68
C HIS A 97 -22.73 14.52 -4.42
N PRO A 98 -23.67 13.82 -3.75
CA PRO A 98 -24.42 12.75 -4.37
C PRO A 98 -25.35 13.27 -5.47
N VAL A 99 -25.60 12.44 -6.48
CA VAL A 99 -26.61 12.69 -7.52
C VAL A 99 -28.00 12.58 -6.90
N GLU A 100 -28.70 13.71 -6.81
CA GLU A 100 -30.07 13.78 -6.29
C GLU A 100 -31.09 13.54 -7.42
N SER A 101 -32.14 12.77 -7.12
CA SER A 101 -33.27 12.59 -8.04
C SER A 101 -34.13 13.85 -8.05
N ARG A 102 -34.58 14.29 -9.22
CA ARG A 102 -35.58 15.35 -9.37
C ARG A 102 -36.82 14.82 -10.07
N ASN A 103 -37.97 15.48 -9.90
CA ASN A 103 -39.25 15.01 -10.45
C ASN A 103 -39.23 14.83 -11.98
N PHE A 104 -38.40 15.60 -12.69
CA PHE A 104 -38.27 15.60 -14.14
C PHE A 104 -37.13 14.70 -14.68
N LEU A 105 -36.28 14.16 -13.82
CA LEU A 105 -35.23 13.20 -14.16
C LEU A 105 -35.18 12.12 -13.07
N LYS A 106 -35.91 11.03 -13.31
CA LYS A 106 -35.91 9.89 -12.39
C LYS A 106 -34.57 9.17 -12.46
N THR A 107 -34.12 8.66 -11.33
CA THR A 107 -32.90 7.87 -11.22
C THR A 107 -33.22 6.38 -11.19
N ARG A 108 -32.49 5.58 -11.96
CA ARG A 108 -32.53 4.11 -11.94
C ARG A 108 -31.12 3.57 -11.96
N PHE A 109 -30.57 3.29 -10.79
CA PHE A 109 -29.18 2.89 -10.69
C PHE A 109 -29.04 1.38 -10.49
N TRP A 110 -28.27 0.76 -11.37
CA TRP A 110 -27.78 -0.60 -11.24
C TRP A 110 -26.51 -0.61 -10.39
N ILE A 111 -26.49 -1.42 -9.34
CA ILE A 111 -25.38 -1.40 -8.36
C ILE A 111 -24.05 -1.88 -8.93
N LEU A 112 -24.08 -2.80 -9.90
CA LEU A 112 -22.89 -3.32 -10.56
C LEU A 112 -22.26 -2.31 -11.53
N HIS A 113 -23.01 -1.28 -11.89
CA HIS A 113 -22.59 -0.25 -12.82
C HIS A 113 -22.21 1.02 -12.06
N THR A 114 -21.03 1.56 -12.35
CA THR A 114 -20.45 2.63 -11.54
C THR A 114 -20.53 4.01 -12.19
N CYS A 115 -20.70 4.12 -13.51
CA CYS A 115 -20.66 5.41 -14.23
C CYS A 115 -22.07 5.90 -14.58
N LEU A 116 -22.33 7.21 -14.42
CA LEU A 116 -23.65 7.81 -14.65
C LEU A 116 -23.88 8.10 -16.14
N LEU A 117 -25.05 7.69 -16.63
CA LEU A 117 -25.48 7.80 -18.01
C LEU A 117 -26.86 8.45 -18.09
N LEU A 118 -27.06 9.36 -19.04
CA LEU A 118 -28.38 9.89 -19.40
C LEU A 118 -29.00 9.03 -20.50
N ASP A 119 -30.19 8.47 -20.27
CA ASP A 119 -31.02 7.86 -21.31
C ASP A 119 -32.10 8.86 -21.74
N ILE A 120 -31.93 9.43 -22.93
CA ILE A 120 -32.83 10.47 -23.45
C ILE A 120 -34.19 9.89 -23.84
N LYS A 121 -34.25 8.62 -24.26
CA LYS A 121 -35.51 8.03 -24.72
C LYS A 121 -36.49 7.83 -23.56
N GLU A 122 -35.93 7.38 -22.43
CA GLU A 122 -36.69 7.08 -21.21
C GLU A 122 -36.74 8.27 -20.23
N ASN A 123 -35.99 9.36 -20.50
CA ASN A 123 -35.85 10.53 -19.63
C ASN A 123 -35.38 10.18 -18.20
N VAL A 124 -34.42 9.27 -18.10
CA VAL A 124 -33.90 8.78 -16.82
C VAL A 124 -32.38 8.81 -16.74
N LEU A 125 -31.90 8.96 -15.51
CA LEU A 125 -30.50 8.80 -15.17
C LEU A 125 -30.24 7.35 -14.76
N VAL A 126 -29.39 6.65 -15.52
CA VAL A 126 -29.03 5.25 -15.28
C VAL A 126 -27.55 5.11 -14.97
N THR A 127 -27.14 3.93 -14.51
CA THR A 127 -25.72 3.59 -14.42
C THR A 127 -25.35 2.53 -15.44
N GLU A 128 -24.13 2.67 -15.98
CA GLU A 128 -23.54 1.73 -16.92
C GLU A 128 -22.07 1.41 -16.58
N ALA A 129 -21.53 0.33 -17.15
CA ALA A 129 -20.12 -0.02 -17.08
C ALA A 129 -19.26 1.08 -17.71
N CYS A 130 -18.24 1.56 -17.00
CA CYS A 130 -17.41 2.69 -17.43
C CYS A 130 -16.57 2.42 -18.70
N THR A 131 -16.44 1.15 -19.09
CA THR A 131 -15.72 0.70 -20.29
C THR A 131 -16.52 0.87 -21.57
N GLU A 132 -17.83 1.16 -21.48
CA GLU A 132 -18.66 1.41 -22.65
C GLU A 132 -18.35 2.78 -23.26
N LYS A 133 -18.57 2.90 -24.58
CA LYS A 133 -18.24 4.13 -25.34
C LYS A 133 -19.49 4.91 -25.69
N TYR A 134 -19.68 6.06 -25.04
CA TYR A 134 -20.78 6.99 -25.30
C TYR A 134 -20.26 8.42 -25.42
N PRO A 135 -20.96 9.31 -26.16
CA PRO A 135 -20.62 10.73 -26.18
C PRO A 135 -20.82 11.36 -24.80
N SER A 136 -19.98 12.31 -24.42
CA SER A 136 -20.15 13.07 -23.17
C SER A 136 -21.08 14.27 -23.38
N LEU A 137 -21.86 14.59 -22.35
CA LEU A 137 -22.69 15.81 -22.31
C LEU A 137 -22.17 16.74 -21.22
N CYS A 138 -21.69 17.91 -21.62
CA CYS A 138 -21.01 18.85 -20.74
C CYS A 138 -21.73 20.20 -20.74
N PHE A 139 -21.84 20.81 -19.56
CA PHE A 139 -22.52 22.09 -19.36
C PHE A 139 -21.52 23.17 -18.93
N TYR A 140 -21.73 24.38 -19.43
CA TYR A 140 -20.85 25.52 -19.21
C TYR A 140 -21.68 26.75 -18.92
N ILE A 141 -21.16 27.58 -18.03
CA ILE A 141 -21.72 28.90 -17.75
C ILE A 141 -21.28 29.82 -18.86
N ASN A 142 -22.23 30.59 -19.40
CA ASN A 142 -22.00 31.59 -20.42
C ASN A 142 -21.39 32.87 -19.81
N GLU A 143 -20.34 32.72 -19.01
CA GLU A 143 -19.59 33.80 -18.38
C GLU A 143 -18.13 33.70 -18.82
N LEU A 144 -17.60 34.79 -19.40
CA LEU A 144 -16.21 34.82 -19.86
C LEU A 144 -15.23 34.77 -18.68
N HIS A 145 -15.57 35.42 -17.56
CA HIS A 145 -14.65 35.66 -16.46
C HIS A 145 -14.31 34.36 -15.71
N TYR A 146 -13.02 34.02 -15.70
CA TYR A 146 -12.45 32.97 -14.88
C TYR A 146 -11.51 33.58 -13.81
N PRO A 147 -11.59 33.16 -12.53
CA PRO A 147 -10.80 33.75 -11.44
C PRO A 147 -9.34 33.20 -11.41
N ALA A 148 -8.61 33.25 -12.53
CA ALA A 148 -7.16 33.01 -12.52
C ALA A 148 -6.38 34.29 -12.25
N LYS A 149 -5.18 34.14 -11.68
CA LYS A 149 -4.24 35.25 -11.51
C LYS A 149 -3.61 35.56 -12.87
N CYS A 150 -4.12 36.58 -13.55
CA CYS A 150 -3.56 37.11 -14.80
C CYS A 150 -2.87 38.47 -14.55
N PRO A 151 -1.92 38.88 -15.41
CA PRO A 151 -1.38 40.24 -15.39
C PRO A 151 -2.47 41.30 -15.54
N GLU A 152 -2.23 42.52 -15.07
CA GLU A 152 -3.17 43.63 -15.25
C GLU A 152 -3.54 43.79 -16.73
N LYS A 153 -4.84 44.01 -17.01
CA LYS A 153 -5.45 44.09 -18.37
C LYS A 153 -5.60 42.77 -19.13
N TYR A 154 -5.12 41.66 -18.58
CA TYR A 154 -5.35 40.31 -19.11
C TYR A 154 -6.35 39.55 -18.25
N MET A 155 -7.10 38.66 -18.88
CA MET A 155 -8.09 37.81 -18.22
C MET A 155 -8.02 36.38 -18.75
N SER A 156 -8.30 35.43 -17.87
CA SER A 156 -8.45 34.03 -18.24
C SER A 156 -9.91 33.75 -18.62
N VAL A 157 -10.12 32.70 -19.42
CA VAL A 157 -11.41 32.42 -20.04
C VAL A 157 -11.85 30.98 -19.76
N ARG A 158 -13.11 30.78 -19.38
CA ARG A 158 -13.68 29.47 -19.02
C ARG A 158 -13.83 28.48 -20.17
N TYR A 159 -13.92 28.95 -21.41
CA TYR A 159 -14.21 28.11 -22.60
C TYR A 159 -13.00 27.37 -23.16
N LEU A 160 -11.82 27.57 -22.54
CA LEU A 160 -10.58 26.90 -22.90
C LEU A 160 -10.03 26.18 -21.66
N PRO A 161 -9.30 25.07 -21.84
CA PRO A 161 -8.49 24.51 -20.76
C PRO A 161 -7.57 25.61 -20.22
N ASP A 162 -7.52 25.79 -18.89
CA ASP A 162 -6.64 26.80 -18.30
C ASP A 162 -5.21 26.26 -18.26
N ASP A 163 -4.52 26.35 -19.40
CA ASP A 163 -3.08 26.06 -19.52
C ASP A 163 -2.22 27.27 -19.06
N GLY A 164 -2.80 28.17 -18.25
CA GLY A 164 -2.18 29.44 -17.85
C GLY A 164 -2.18 30.50 -18.94
N THR A 165 -3.03 30.39 -19.96
CA THR A 165 -3.11 31.41 -21.01
C THR A 165 -4.12 32.50 -20.62
N CYS A 166 -3.64 33.73 -20.52
CA CYS A 166 -4.45 34.92 -20.30
C CYS A 166 -4.55 35.74 -21.59
N PHE A 167 -5.72 36.31 -21.84
CA PHE A 167 -6.06 37.07 -23.04
C PHE A 167 -6.32 38.53 -22.69
N GLY A 168 -5.88 39.45 -23.54
CA GLY A 168 -6.03 40.89 -23.31
C GLY A 168 -6.00 41.69 -24.61
N ILE A 169 -6.27 43.00 -24.47
CA ILE A 169 -6.14 43.97 -25.56
C ILE A 169 -5.16 45.04 -25.11
N GLU A 170 -4.01 45.09 -25.75
CA GLU A 170 -3.03 46.15 -25.52
C GLU A 170 -3.36 47.35 -26.40
N GLN A 171 -3.51 48.52 -25.78
CA GLN A 171 -3.75 49.77 -26.48
C GLN A 171 -2.49 50.64 -26.47
N SER A 172 -2.34 51.49 -27.47
CA SER A 172 -1.22 52.41 -27.63
C SER A 172 -1.73 53.82 -27.92
N ASP A 173 -1.13 54.82 -27.27
CA ASP A 173 -1.46 56.24 -27.49
C ASP A 173 -1.12 56.71 -28.92
N THR A 174 -0.22 55.99 -29.59
CA THR A 174 0.13 56.19 -31.00
C THR A 174 -0.14 54.90 -31.78
N ASN A 175 -0.59 55.03 -33.03
CA ASN A 175 -0.79 53.86 -33.89
C ASN A 175 0.57 53.20 -34.19
N LEU A 176 0.68 51.90 -33.92
CA LEU A 176 1.90 51.12 -34.12
C LEU A 176 1.71 50.09 -35.24
N THR A 177 2.82 49.76 -35.91
CA THR A 177 2.84 48.62 -36.85
C THR A 177 2.75 47.30 -36.07
N PHE A 178 2.40 46.21 -36.75
CA PHE A 178 2.36 44.89 -36.13
C PHE A 178 3.68 44.53 -35.43
N GLN A 179 4.82 44.77 -36.08
CA GLN A 179 6.13 44.44 -35.53
C GLN A 179 6.51 45.32 -34.32
N ASP A 180 6.12 46.59 -34.34
CA ASP A 180 6.30 47.48 -33.20
C ASP A 180 5.48 47.02 -31.98
N PHE A 181 4.25 46.55 -32.19
CA PHE A 181 3.45 45.99 -31.11
C PHE A 181 4.09 44.73 -30.52
N VAL A 182 4.54 43.80 -31.38
CA VAL A 182 5.15 42.54 -30.95
C VAL A 182 6.40 42.79 -30.11
N THR A 183 7.21 43.76 -30.51
CA THR A 183 8.47 44.07 -29.81
C THR A 183 8.30 44.91 -28.56
N LYS A 184 7.31 45.83 -28.52
CA LYS A 184 7.19 46.82 -27.44
C LYS A 184 6.13 46.50 -26.39
N LYS A 185 5.00 45.87 -26.76
CA LYS A 185 3.85 45.73 -25.86
C LYS A 185 3.33 44.30 -25.71
N CYS A 186 3.43 43.47 -26.74
CA CYS A 186 2.74 42.18 -26.73
C CYS A 186 3.47 41.12 -27.53
N ALA A 187 4.26 40.32 -26.82
CA ALA A 187 5.15 39.33 -27.41
C ALA A 187 4.41 38.26 -28.25
N THR A 188 3.20 37.89 -27.83
CA THR A 188 2.41 36.81 -28.45
C THR A 188 1.02 37.31 -28.85
N PRO A 189 0.73 37.44 -30.15
CA PRO A 189 -0.60 37.81 -30.62
C PRO A 189 -1.62 36.70 -30.33
N MET A 190 -2.88 37.06 -30.11
CA MET A 190 -3.96 36.14 -29.72
C MET A 190 -4.40 35.17 -30.83
N GLY A 191 -4.36 35.61 -32.09
CA GLY A 191 -5.07 34.91 -33.15
C GLY A 191 -4.39 33.63 -33.65
N ASP A 192 -5.17 32.55 -33.71
CA ASP A 192 -4.91 31.38 -34.55
C ASP A 192 -5.82 31.44 -35.79
N ARG A 193 -5.32 30.94 -36.93
CA ARG A 193 -5.90 31.15 -38.27
C ARG A 193 -7.35 30.69 -38.39
N ASP A 194 -7.75 29.66 -37.63
CA ASP A 194 -9.03 28.96 -37.80
C ASP A 194 -9.89 28.90 -36.51
N SER A 195 -9.52 29.63 -35.45
CA SER A 195 -10.24 29.53 -34.17
C SER A 195 -11.37 30.57 -34.05
N GLU A 196 -12.59 30.21 -34.47
CA GLU A 196 -13.81 31.01 -34.22
C GLU A 196 -13.98 31.36 -32.73
N LEU A 197 -13.51 30.49 -31.84
CA LEU A 197 -13.54 30.69 -30.40
C LEU A 197 -12.64 31.87 -29.97
N THR A 198 -11.42 32.00 -30.49
CA THR A 198 -10.54 33.14 -30.17
C THR A 198 -11.12 34.47 -30.63
N ARG A 199 -11.82 34.50 -31.76
CA ARG A 199 -12.55 35.68 -32.24
C ARG A 199 -13.70 36.04 -31.30
N PHE A 200 -14.45 35.04 -30.83
CA PHE A 200 -15.50 35.22 -29.82
C PHE A 200 -14.93 35.74 -28.49
N ILE A 201 -13.77 35.24 -28.05
CA ILE A 201 -13.07 35.72 -26.85
C ILE A 201 -12.68 37.20 -27.01
N PHE A 202 -12.01 37.55 -28.11
CA PHE A 202 -11.65 38.93 -28.40
C PHE A 202 -12.87 39.87 -28.34
N LYS A 203 -13.98 39.47 -28.97
CA LYS A 203 -15.22 40.25 -28.99
C LYS A 203 -15.74 40.56 -27.57
N ASN A 204 -15.76 39.55 -26.71
CA ASN A 204 -16.20 39.74 -25.32
C ASN A 204 -15.24 40.64 -24.54
N ILE A 205 -13.92 40.48 -24.69
CA ILE A 205 -12.92 41.34 -24.05
C ILE A 205 -13.04 42.79 -24.55
N ALA A 206 -13.25 42.99 -25.85
CA ALA A 206 -13.46 44.31 -26.45
C ALA A 206 -14.71 44.98 -25.88
N THR A 207 -15.78 44.22 -25.67
CA THR A 207 -17.02 44.71 -25.04
C THR A 207 -16.79 45.11 -23.58
N LEU A 208 -16.10 44.28 -22.80
CA LEU A 208 -15.74 44.58 -21.40
C LEU A 208 -14.86 45.83 -21.27
N ASN A 209 -13.98 46.06 -22.25
CA ASN A 209 -13.10 47.22 -22.32
C ASN A 209 -13.74 48.45 -23.01
N ASN A 210 -15.03 48.39 -23.38
CA ASN A 210 -15.76 49.45 -24.10
C ASN A 210 -15.04 49.94 -25.38
N LEU A 211 -14.47 49.01 -26.16
CA LEU A 211 -13.77 49.34 -27.40
C LEU A 211 -14.78 49.78 -28.49
N PRO A 212 -14.60 50.95 -29.12
CA PRO A 212 -15.50 51.41 -30.19
C PRO A 212 -15.57 50.46 -31.40
N GLU A 213 -16.71 50.44 -32.10
CA GLU A 213 -16.99 49.53 -33.24
C GLU A 213 -16.11 49.77 -34.47
N ASP A 214 -15.62 51.00 -34.63
CA ASP A 214 -14.77 51.44 -35.73
C ASP A 214 -13.27 51.15 -35.50
N VAL A 215 -12.89 50.74 -34.28
CA VAL A 215 -11.49 50.48 -33.93
C VAL A 215 -11.07 49.07 -34.37
N TRP A 216 -9.99 49.02 -35.15
CA TRP A 216 -9.34 47.78 -35.58
C TRP A 216 -8.08 47.52 -34.76
N CYS A 217 -7.94 46.30 -34.24
CA CYS A 217 -6.73 45.84 -33.56
C CYS A 217 -6.00 44.79 -34.41
N TRP A 218 -4.68 44.70 -34.25
CA TRP A 218 -3.92 43.58 -34.77
C TRP A 218 -4.35 42.28 -34.10
N PHE A 219 -4.48 41.18 -34.87
CA PHE A 219 -4.94 39.89 -34.35
C PHE A 219 -3.90 38.78 -34.49
N THR A 220 -3.32 38.59 -35.68
CA THR A 220 -2.26 37.60 -35.92
C THR A 220 -1.51 37.86 -37.24
N SER A 221 -0.43 37.12 -37.48
CA SER A 221 0.31 37.10 -38.75
C SER A 221 0.20 35.74 -39.42
N LEU A 222 -0.15 35.71 -40.71
CA LEU A 222 -0.20 34.50 -41.51
C LEU A 222 1.14 34.25 -42.19
N GLN A 223 1.96 33.36 -41.60
CA GLN A 223 3.15 32.86 -42.25
C GLN A 223 2.81 31.57 -43.01
N ARG A 224 2.64 31.67 -44.34
CA ARG A 224 2.46 30.50 -45.20
C ARG A 224 3.83 29.90 -45.53
N ASN A 225 4.24 28.85 -44.81
CA ASN A 225 5.30 27.97 -45.27
C ASN A 225 4.70 27.01 -46.31
N VAL A 226 4.59 27.46 -47.56
CA VAL A 226 4.29 26.55 -48.68
C VAL A 226 5.61 25.91 -49.11
N THR A 227 5.89 24.71 -48.63
CA THR A 227 6.91 23.85 -49.23
C THR A 227 6.32 23.25 -50.51
N SER A 228 6.35 24.00 -51.61
CA SER A 228 6.08 23.41 -52.92
C SER A 228 7.32 22.64 -53.38
N ASN A 229 7.18 21.34 -53.65
CA ASN A 229 8.21 20.44 -54.20
C ASN A 229 8.69 20.81 -55.62
N THR A 230 8.41 22.02 -56.10
CA THR A 230 8.80 22.51 -57.42
C THR A 230 9.55 23.83 -57.28
N GLY A 231 10.85 23.75 -56.94
CA GLY A 231 11.96 24.63 -57.36
C GLY A 231 11.87 26.16 -57.33
N ASN A 232 10.74 26.78 -57.03
CA ASN A 232 10.56 28.23 -57.05
C ASN A 232 10.15 28.69 -55.64
N HIS A 233 11.12 29.25 -54.92
CA HIS A 233 10.88 30.02 -53.71
C HIS A 233 10.06 31.27 -54.05
N PHE A 234 8.73 31.17 -53.96
CA PHE A 234 7.89 32.36 -53.81
C PHE A 234 8.11 32.91 -52.40
N ASN A 235 8.58 34.17 -52.31
CA ASN A 235 8.70 34.92 -51.07
C ASN A 235 7.41 34.80 -50.25
N SER A 236 7.52 34.43 -48.98
CA SER A 236 6.38 34.37 -48.07
C SER A 236 5.73 35.75 -47.98
N SER A 237 4.55 35.91 -48.59
CA SER A 237 3.73 37.08 -48.36
C SER A 237 3.23 37.00 -46.92
N ASN A 238 3.89 37.71 -46.00
CA ASN A 238 3.41 37.90 -44.64
C ASN A 238 2.12 38.73 -44.73
N ALA A 239 0.98 38.06 -44.72
CA ALA A 239 -0.32 38.72 -44.60
C ALA A 239 -0.60 38.92 -43.10
N PHE A 240 -1.01 40.12 -42.72
CA PHE A 240 -1.45 40.41 -41.36
C PHE A 240 -2.96 40.34 -41.28
N MET A 241 -3.45 40.01 -40.10
CA MET A 241 -4.86 39.90 -39.82
C MET A 241 -5.22 40.94 -38.76
N SER A 242 -6.22 41.76 -39.03
CA SER A 242 -6.80 42.69 -38.06
C SER A 242 -8.23 42.28 -37.72
N ILE A 243 -8.67 42.63 -36.51
CA ILE A 243 -10.00 42.31 -35.97
C ILE A 243 -10.62 43.57 -35.37
N ASN A 244 -11.91 43.79 -35.56
CA ASN A 244 -12.66 44.86 -34.89
C ASN A 244 -13.50 44.34 -33.72
N SER A 245 -14.10 45.23 -32.93
CA SER A 245 -14.90 44.84 -31.74
C SER A 245 -16.18 44.06 -32.08
N LEU A 246 -16.60 44.00 -33.34
CA LEU A 246 -17.70 43.13 -33.80
C LEU A 246 -17.25 41.67 -34.06
N GLY A 247 -15.93 41.43 -34.08
CA GLY A 247 -15.32 40.14 -34.41
C GLY A 247 -15.10 39.93 -35.92
N ALA A 248 -15.29 40.97 -36.74
CA ALA A 248 -15.00 40.95 -38.17
C ALA A 248 -13.48 41.01 -38.39
N VAL A 249 -13.02 40.25 -39.38
CA VAL A 249 -11.58 40.07 -39.64
C VAL A 249 -11.25 40.64 -41.02
N SER A 250 -10.16 41.39 -41.11
CA SER A 250 -9.61 41.92 -42.35
C SER A 250 -8.19 41.42 -42.59
N LEU A 251 -7.86 41.17 -43.85
CA LEU A 251 -6.54 40.72 -44.30
C LEU A 251 -5.82 41.90 -44.93
N THR A 252 -4.64 42.23 -44.41
CA THR A 252 -3.83 43.33 -44.89
C THR A 252 -2.48 42.81 -45.40
N ASN A 253 -2.14 43.21 -46.63
CA ASN A 253 -0.84 42.87 -47.23
C ASN A 253 0.24 43.84 -46.78
N LYS A 254 1.48 43.34 -46.68
CA LYS A 254 2.69 44.06 -46.26
C LYS A 254 2.97 45.38 -47.03
N GLU A 255 2.37 45.56 -48.20
CA GLU A 255 2.57 46.74 -49.07
C GLU A 255 1.88 48.01 -48.56
N HIS A 256 1.03 47.92 -47.54
CA HIS A 256 0.50 49.08 -46.83
C HIS A 256 1.02 49.08 -45.40
N VAL A 257 1.80 50.11 -45.05
CA VAL A 257 2.25 50.41 -43.68
C VAL A 257 1.03 50.92 -42.89
N GLN A 258 0.07 50.02 -42.66
CA GLN A 258 -1.05 50.30 -41.79
C GLN A 258 -0.52 50.23 -40.36
N SER A 259 -0.87 51.23 -39.56
CA SER A 259 -0.65 51.25 -38.12
C SER A 259 -2.00 51.24 -37.44
N LEU A 260 -2.14 50.44 -36.38
CA LEU A 260 -3.38 50.30 -35.62
C LEU A 260 -3.16 50.77 -34.18
N PRO A 261 -4.21 51.19 -33.46
CA PRO A 261 -4.10 51.67 -32.08
C PRO A 261 -4.01 50.54 -31.03
N CYS A 262 -4.26 49.28 -31.41
CA CYS A 262 -4.32 48.16 -30.46
C CYS A 262 -3.90 46.82 -31.06
N MET A 263 -3.60 45.85 -30.19
CA MET A 263 -3.35 44.45 -30.53
C MET A 263 -4.05 43.50 -29.55
N ALA A 264 -4.65 42.45 -30.09
CA ALA A 264 -5.17 41.31 -29.35
C ALA A 264 -4.00 40.42 -28.92
N CYS A 265 -3.89 40.19 -27.62
CA CYS A 265 -2.70 39.62 -27.01
C CYS A 265 -3.05 38.41 -26.17
N GLN A 266 -2.15 37.44 -26.14
CA GLN A 266 -2.16 36.36 -25.18
C GLN A 266 -0.84 36.33 -24.42
N THR A 267 -0.85 35.88 -23.19
CA THR A 267 0.35 35.72 -22.36
C THR A 267 0.20 34.45 -21.52
N ALA A 268 1.32 33.76 -21.28
CA ALA A 268 1.34 32.56 -20.46
C ALA A 268 1.76 32.92 -19.02
N VAL A 269 1.01 32.44 -18.04
CA VAL A 269 1.32 32.50 -16.63
C VAL A 269 1.80 31.13 -16.19
N ILE A 270 3.01 31.07 -15.65
CA ILE A 270 3.55 29.85 -15.07
C ILE A 270 3.05 29.75 -13.64
N TYR A 271 2.23 28.74 -13.37
CA TYR A 271 1.76 28.44 -12.03
C TYR A 271 2.71 27.44 -11.35
N PRO A 272 3.20 27.70 -10.13
CA PRO A 272 3.93 26.71 -9.36
C PRO A 272 3.04 25.51 -9.01
N GLU A 273 3.60 24.32 -8.78
CA GLU A 273 2.78 23.14 -8.49
C GLU A 273 2.08 23.25 -7.14
N ALA A 274 0.76 23.03 -7.11
CA ALA A 274 -0.01 23.02 -5.86
C ALA A 274 0.23 21.72 -5.09
N GLU A 275 0.53 21.85 -3.79
CA GLU A 275 0.71 20.72 -2.89
C GLU A 275 -0.29 20.78 -1.73
N LEU A 276 -0.86 19.63 -1.37
CA LEU A 276 -1.80 19.48 -0.28
C LEU A 276 -1.18 18.61 0.82
N ASN A 277 -1.09 19.12 2.05
CA ASN A 277 -0.59 18.37 3.20
C ASN A 277 -1.63 18.31 4.33
N PHE A 278 -1.67 17.16 5.00
CA PHE A 278 -2.61 16.83 6.07
C PHE A 278 -1.88 16.51 7.36
N GLU A 279 -2.28 17.19 8.43
CA GLU A 279 -1.74 16.97 9.78
C GLU A 279 -2.88 16.87 10.79
N TYR A 280 -2.82 15.89 11.69
CA TYR A 280 -3.81 15.73 12.75
C TYR A 280 -3.26 16.24 14.07
N SER A 281 -3.98 17.14 14.72
CA SER A 281 -3.68 17.62 16.08
C SER A 281 -4.48 16.79 17.09
N GLU A 282 -3.79 15.97 17.87
CA GLU A 282 -4.40 15.17 18.95
C GLU A 282 -4.98 16.04 20.07
N GLU A 283 -4.32 17.15 20.39
CA GLU A 283 -4.71 18.05 21.47
C GLU A 283 -6.02 18.78 21.16
N GLU A 284 -6.15 19.28 19.93
CA GLU A 284 -7.32 20.06 19.51
C GLU A 284 -8.40 19.20 18.85
N LYS A 285 -8.08 17.94 18.51
CA LYS A 285 -8.96 17.02 17.77
C LYS A 285 -9.44 17.62 16.44
N LEU A 286 -8.51 18.23 15.72
CA LEU A 286 -8.73 18.85 14.41
C LEU A 286 -7.73 18.34 13.40
N ILE A 287 -8.11 18.35 12.12
CA ILE A 287 -7.19 18.10 11.01
C ILE A 287 -6.86 19.44 10.38
N TYR A 288 -5.57 19.71 10.23
CA TYR A 288 -5.04 20.86 9.52
C TYR A 288 -4.73 20.49 8.07
N LEU A 289 -5.33 21.22 7.14
CA LEU A 289 -5.04 21.16 5.72
C LEU A 289 -4.15 22.33 5.35
N THR A 290 -2.91 22.06 4.98
CA THR A 290 -2.01 23.08 4.41
C THR A 290 -2.02 22.96 2.89
N ILE A 291 -2.31 24.07 2.22
CA ILE A 291 -2.26 24.20 0.76
C ILE A 291 -1.07 25.11 0.43
N TYR A 292 -0.09 24.58 -0.29
CA TYR A 292 0.97 25.36 -0.90
C TYR A 292 0.56 25.74 -2.32
N HIS A 293 0.87 26.96 -2.74
CA HIS A 293 0.51 27.48 -4.06
C HIS A 293 -0.98 27.37 -4.40
N PRO A 294 -1.88 27.87 -3.53
CA PRO A 294 -3.34 27.84 -3.76
C PRO A 294 -3.80 28.61 -5.00
N SER A 295 -2.93 29.46 -5.57
CA SER A 295 -3.18 30.16 -6.84
C SER A 295 -3.23 29.21 -8.05
N SER A 296 -2.60 28.06 -7.97
CA SER A 296 -2.53 27.04 -9.03
C SER A 296 -3.71 26.06 -9.01
N LEU A 297 -4.61 26.20 -8.03
CA LEU A 297 -5.85 25.45 -7.95
C LEU A 297 -6.91 26.06 -8.87
N TRP A 298 -7.66 25.19 -9.53
CA TRP A 298 -8.86 25.58 -10.26
C TRP A 298 -9.95 26.01 -9.27
N LYS A 299 -10.62 27.12 -9.58
CA LYS A 299 -11.66 27.69 -8.73
C LYS A 299 -12.88 28.05 -9.56
N TYR A 300 -14.06 27.71 -9.05
CA TYR A 300 -15.32 28.04 -9.67
C TYR A 300 -15.60 29.55 -9.65
N ASN A 301 -15.25 30.25 -8.57
CA ASN A 301 -15.33 31.70 -8.44
C ASN A 301 -14.24 32.18 -7.43
N GLN A 302 -14.17 33.48 -7.16
CA GLN A 302 -13.17 34.05 -6.24
C GLN A 302 -13.29 33.57 -4.78
N TYR A 303 -14.45 33.05 -4.38
CA TYR A 303 -14.73 32.53 -3.04
C TYR A 303 -14.52 31.02 -2.93
N ASP A 304 -14.40 30.32 -4.06
CA ASP A 304 -14.11 28.90 -4.09
C ASP A 304 -12.66 28.64 -3.65
N ARG A 305 -12.51 27.61 -2.81
CA ARG A 305 -11.20 27.18 -2.29
C ARG A 305 -10.46 26.32 -3.32
N GLY A 306 -11.18 25.72 -4.28
CA GLY A 306 -10.62 24.84 -5.29
C GLY A 306 -10.29 23.43 -4.77
N ILE A 307 -10.80 23.10 -3.58
CA ILE A 307 -10.57 21.82 -2.90
C ILE A 307 -11.86 21.30 -2.27
N GLN A 308 -11.96 19.98 -2.21
CA GLN A 308 -13.03 19.28 -1.51
C GLN A 308 -12.44 18.19 -0.60
N CYS A 309 -12.87 18.16 0.65
CA CYS A 309 -12.46 17.13 1.60
C CYS A 309 -13.54 16.06 1.78
N PHE A 310 -13.09 14.84 2.02
CA PHE A 310 -13.90 13.63 2.08
C PHE A 310 -13.59 12.83 3.33
N SER A 311 -14.58 12.10 3.82
CA SER A 311 -14.40 11.09 4.86
C SER A 311 -15.37 9.93 4.71
N ASP A 312 -14.93 8.75 5.13
CA ASP A 312 -15.75 7.53 5.20
C ASP A 312 -16.30 7.27 6.62
N GLY A 313 -16.18 8.22 7.54
CA GLY A 313 -16.50 8.03 8.95
C GLY A 313 -17.96 7.68 9.27
N ASN A 314 -18.87 7.83 8.30
CA ASN A 314 -20.27 7.43 8.39
C ASN A 314 -20.59 6.14 7.62
N GLY A 315 -19.58 5.37 7.22
CA GLY A 315 -19.69 4.12 6.44
C GLY A 315 -19.71 4.34 4.93
N LEU A 316 -20.14 5.52 4.47
CA LEU A 316 -20.09 5.94 3.08
C LEU A 316 -19.24 7.20 2.95
N VAL A 317 -18.58 7.34 1.81
CA VAL A 317 -17.80 8.53 1.50
C VAL A 317 -18.73 9.73 1.40
N LYS A 318 -18.44 10.76 2.20
CA LYS A 318 -19.16 12.03 2.21
C LYS A 318 -18.19 13.18 2.20
N VAL A 319 -18.66 14.28 1.64
CA VAL A 319 -18.00 15.58 1.73
C VAL A 319 -17.96 16.02 3.18
N VAL A 320 -16.78 16.46 3.64
CA VAL A 320 -16.53 17.03 4.95
C VAL A 320 -16.47 18.55 4.82
N HIS A 321 -17.10 19.24 5.76
CA HIS A 321 -17.05 20.69 5.85
C HIS A 321 -15.63 21.15 6.23
N ILE A 322 -15.10 22.08 5.45
CA ILE A 322 -13.86 22.81 5.74
C ILE A 322 -14.30 24.18 6.26
N ASP A 323 -13.64 24.71 7.29
CA ASP A 323 -14.00 26.03 7.81
C ASP A 323 -13.83 27.14 6.75
N ASP A 324 -14.75 28.10 6.75
CA ASP A 324 -14.82 29.17 5.74
C ASP A 324 -13.61 30.10 5.77
N TYR A 325 -13.04 30.27 6.96
CA TYR A 325 -11.90 31.12 7.19
C TYR A 325 -10.66 30.27 7.46
N PRO A 326 -9.54 30.52 6.75
CA PRO A 326 -8.30 29.83 7.03
C PRO A 326 -7.75 30.25 8.39
N VAL A 327 -7.15 29.30 9.11
CA VAL A 327 -6.45 29.53 10.37
C VAL A 327 -5.20 30.38 10.15
N LEU A 328 -4.56 30.20 8.99
CA LEU A 328 -3.35 30.93 8.60
C LEU A 328 -3.39 31.19 7.09
N GLN A 329 -3.09 32.42 6.68
CA GLN A 329 -2.87 32.77 5.28
C GLN A 329 -1.58 33.59 5.16
N ILE A 330 -0.62 33.07 4.41
CA ILE A 330 0.65 33.75 4.13
C ILE A 330 0.70 33.98 2.62
N LYS A 331 0.77 35.26 2.22
CA LYS A 331 0.75 35.67 0.81
C LYS A 331 2.12 36.00 0.22
N GLU A 332 3.22 35.99 0.98
CA GLU A 332 4.58 36.20 0.47
C GLU A 332 5.62 35.95 1.57
N ILE A 333 6.60 35.06 1.34
CA ILE A 333 7.85 35.01 2.11
C ILE A 333 8.98 35.39 1.15
N ALA A 334 9.49 36.62 1.27
CA ALA A 334 10.75 37.00 0.62
C ALA A 334 11.91 36.38 1.42
N ASN A 335 12.30 35.15 1.08
CA ASN A 335 13.55 34.59 1.62
C ASN A 335 14.73 35.32 0.97
N TYR A 336 15.29 36.30 1.68
CA TYR A 336 16.53 37.00 1.31
C TYR A 336 17.75 36.06 1.44
N LYS A 337 17.84 35.01 0.63
CA LYS A 337 19.07 34.25 0.41
C LYS A 337 19.13 33.75 -1.03
N ASN A 338 19.93 34.45 -1.83
CA ASN A 338 20.34 34.16 -3.21
C ASN A 338 19.24 34.32 -4.27
N SER A 339 19.39 35.35 -5.10
CA SER A 339 18.90 35.66 -6.47
C SER A 339 17.71 34.96 -7.16
N ASP A 340 17.09 33.91 -6.63
CA ASP A 340 15.81 33.36 -7.06
C ASP A 340 14.81 33.48 -5.91
N THR A 341 13.91 34.45 -6.03
CA THR A 341 12.84 34.67 -5.05
C THR A 341 11.69 33.69 -5.29
N ASP A 342 11.79 32.46 -4.79
CA ASP A 342 10.62 31.58 -4.68
C ASP A 342 9.78 32.03 -3.48
N SER A 343 8.81 32.91 -3.73
CA SER A 343 7.81 33.29 -2.74
C SER A 343 6.78 32.16 -2.61
N VAL A 344 6.80 31.46 -1.48
CA VAL A 344 5.82 30.41 -1.19
C VAL A 344 4.57 31.02 -0.56
N ASP A 345 3.46 31.03 -1.30
CA ASP A 345 2.12 31.31 -0.76
C ASP A 345 1.54 30.03 -0.14
N LYS A 346 1.03 30.13 1.09
CA LYS A 346 0.37 29.01 1.77
C LYS A 346 -0.87 29.41 2.55
N ILE A 347 -1.87 28.53 2.55
CA ILE A 347 -3.11 28.69 3.31
C ILE A 347 -3.33 27.43 4.15
N VAL A 348 -3.71 27.60 5.42
CA VAL A 348 -4.01 26.51 6.34
C VAL A 348 -5.47 26.58 6.74
N TYR A 349 -6.21 25.50 6.55
CA TYR A 349 -7.60 25.33 7.00
C TYR A 349 -7.67 24.34 8.15
N ALA A 350 -8.63 24.55 9.05
CA ALA A 350 -9.04 23.56 10.03
C ALA A 350 -10.24 22.75 9.48
N ILE A 351 -10.22 21.46 9.78
CA ILE A 351 -11.27 20.52 9.42
C ILE A 351 -11.71 19.81 10.68
N SER A 352 -12.99 19.96 11.00
CA SER A 352 -13.62 19.28 12.12
C SER A 352 -13.87 17.81 11.82
N LEU A 353 -13.61 16.95 12.80
CA LEU A 353 -13.88 15.52 12.70
C LEU A 353 -15.39 15.27 12.69
N ILE A 354 -15.87 14.55 11.68
CA ILE A 354 -17.30 14.22 11.52
C ILE A 354 -17.75 13.06 12.43
N THR A 355 -16.79 12.35 13.00
CA THR A 355 -17.03 11.21 13.88
C THR A 355 -15.93 11.15 14.94
N GLN A 356 -16.31 10.73 16.14
CA GLN A 356 -15.37 10.46 17.24
C GLN A 356 -14.64 9.12 17.09
N ARG A 357 -14.80 8.42 15.96
CA ARG A 357 -14.28 7.06 15.71
C ARG A 357 -13.24 7.04 14.61
N SER A 358 -12.57 5.90 14.48
CA SER A 358 -11.67 5.61 13.35
C SER A 358 -12.35 5.88 12.01
N ALA A 359 -11.83 6.85 11.27
CA ALA A 359 -12.29 7.22 9.93
C ALA A 359 -11.12 7.70 9.08
N GLN A 360 -11.22 7.47 7.78
CA GLN A 360 -10.30 8.01 6.80
C GLN A 360 -10.74 9.42 6.41
N TYR A 361 -9.77 10.30 6.23
CA TYR A 361 -9.94 11.65 5.74
C TYR A 361 -8.95 11.90 4.61
N TRP A 362 -9.39 12.56 3.54
CA TRP A 362 -8.51 13.06 2.48
C TRP A 362 -9.15 14.29 1.83
N CYS A 363 -8.34 15.13 1.18
CA CYS A 363 -8.86 16.20 0.33
C CYS A 363 -8.32 16.05 -1.08
N GLU A 364 -9.16 16.42 -2.03
CA GLU A 364 -8.82 16.47 -3.44
C GLU A 364 -8.92 17.92 -3.92
N GLY A 365 -8.06 18.30 -4.87
CA GLY A 365 -8.06 19.58 -5.55
C GLY A 365 -7.95 19.36 -7.06
N HIS A 366 -8.45 20.30 -7.85
CA HIS A 366 -8.17 20.32 -9.29
C HIS A 366 -7.13 21.40 -9.57
N THR A 367 -6.13 21.10 -10.37
CA THR A 367 -5.18 22.11 -10.89
C THR A 367 -5.80 22.89 -12.05
N LYS A 368 -5.17 23.99 -12.46
CA LYS A 368 -5.60 24.76 -13.65
C LYS A 368 -5.71 23.91 -14.92
N ASN A 369 -4.79 22.97 -15.13
CA ASN A 369 -4.83 22.00 -16.23
C ASN A 369 -5.86 20.88 -16.02
N PHE A 370 -6.75 21.01 -15.04
CA PHE A 370 -7.76 20.03 -14.66
C PHE A 370 -7.18 18.66 -14.26
N SER A 371 -5.94 18.60 -13.77
CA SER A 371 -5.43 17.39 -13.13
C SER A 371 -5.91 17.30 -11.68
N LEU A 372 -6.22 16.09 -11.23
CA LEU A 372 -6.64 15.84 -9.85
C LEU A 372 -5.40 15.68 -8.96
N ILE A 373 -5.30 16.50 -7.93
CA ILE A 373 -4.34 16.33 -6.83
C ILE A 373 -5.08 15.85 -5.59
N SER A 374 -4.45 15.03 -4.76
CA SER A 374 -5.06 14.49 -3.54
C SER A 374 -4.03 14.42 -2.43
N THR A 375 -4.47 14.68 -1.20
CA THR A 375 -3.68 14.36 -0.01
C THR A 375 -3.54 12.85 0.15
N HIS A 376 -2.56 12.41 0.95
CA HIS A 376 -2.60 11.08 1.51
C HIS A 376 -3.84 10.89 2.39
N LYS A 377 -4.37 9.67 2.42
CA LYS A 377 -5.49 9.30 3.29
C LYS A 377 -4.98 9.18 4.72
N LEU A 378 -5.51 10.03 5.59
CA LEU A 378 -5.20 10.07 7.01
C LEU A 378 -6.27 9.30 7.79
N VAL A 379 -5.87 8.32 8.59
CA VAL A 379 -6.79 7.58 9.47
C VAL A 379 -6.75 8.22 10.85
N VAL A 380 -7.88 8.76 11.29
CA VAL A 380 -7.99 9.45 12.59
C VAL A 380 -8.92 8.66 13.51
N ASN A 381 -8.47 8.37 14.73
CA ASN A 381 -9.27 7.74 15.79
C ASN A 381 -9.32 8.61 17.05
N PRO A 382 -10.31 9.53 17.18
CA PRO A 382 -10.35 10.54 18.24
C PRO A 382 -10.53 10.00 19.65
N LEU A 383 -11.13 8.81 19.79
CA LEU A 383 -11.35 8.14 21.08
C LEU A 383 -10.27 7.09 21.39
N GLY A 384 -9.28 6.91 20.51
CA GLY A 384 -8.13 6.04 20.76
C GLY A 384 -8.54 4.62 21.19
N GLU A 385 -8.10 4.22 22.39
CA GLU A 385 -8.35 2.89 22.97
C GLU A 385 -9.76 2.72 23.57
N GLU A 386 -10.55 3.79 23.73
CA GLU A 386 -11.86 3.72 24.41
C GLU A 386 -12.96 3.08 23.55
N VAL A 387 -12.79 3.09 22.23
CA VAL A 387 -13.74 2.52 21.28
C VAL A 387 -13.03 1.53 20.38
N HIS A 388 -13.40 0.25 20.51
CA HIS A 388 -12.88 -0.80 19.66
C HIS A 388 -13.74 -0.95 18.40
N VAL A 389 -13.14 -0.59 17.26
CA VAL A 389 -13.75 -0.80 15.94
C VAL A 389 -13.28 -2.15 15.41
N PHE A 390 -14.21 -3.08 15.20
CA PHE A 390 -13.93 -4.38 14.61
C PHE A 390 -14.32 -4.40 13.15
N SER A 391 -13.46 -4.98 12.30
CA SER A 391 -13.81 -5.35 10.93
C SER A 391 -14.40 -6.75 10.92
N LEU A 392 -15.63 -6.90 10.44
CA LEU A 392 -16.31 -8.17 10.25
C LEU A 392 -16.52 -8.41 8.76
N VAL A 393 -15.98 -9.50 8.23
CA VAL A 393 -16.27 -9.95 6.87
C VAL A 393 -17.30 -11.08 6.93
N ILE A 394 -18.43 -10.92 6.25
CA ILE A 394 -19.49 -11.93 6.17
C ILE A 394 -19.63 -12.39 4.73
N LYS A 395 -19.48 -13.70 4.51
CA LYS A 395 -19.85 -14.35 3.24
C LYS A 395 -21.30 -14.83 3.31
N ILE A 396 -22.14 -14.30 2.44
CA ILE A 396 -23.56 -14.64 2.35
C ILE A 396 -23.82 -15.32 1.00
N ASN A 397 -24.44 -16.49 1.03
CA ASN A 397 -24.86 -17.17 -0.19
C ASN A 397 -26.24 -16.67 -0.60
N VAL A 398 -26.33 -15.98 -1.74
CA VAL A 398 -27.57 -15.37 -2.27
C VAL A 398 -27.61 -15.62 -3.77
N SER A 399 -28.80 -15.83 -4.35
CA SER A 399 -28.94 -15.82 -5.81
C SER A 399 -28.91 -14.38 -6.34
N THR A 400 -28.09 -14.16 -7.37
CA THR A 400 -27.94 -12.92 -8.15
C THR A 400 -29.27 -12.22 -8.46
N TYR A 401 -30.30 -12.99 -8.84
CA TYR A 401 -31.60 -12.46 -9.26
C TYR A 401 -32.40 -11.79 -8.12
N TYR A 402 -32.34 -12.33 -6.90
CA TYR A 402 -33.08 -11.78 -5.76
C TYR A 402 -32.38 -10.57 -5.14
N PHE A 403 -31.06 -10.48 -5.33
CA PHE A 403 -30.20 -9.47 -4.71
C PHE A 403 -30.33 -8.09 -5.37
N LEU A 404 -30.44 -8.03 -6.70
CA LEU A 404 -30.44 -6.76 -7.45
C LEU A 404 -31.70 -5.91 -7.23
N ASP A 405 -32.83 -6.52 -6.87
CA ASP A 405 -34.14 -5.85 -6.77
C ASP A 405 -34.52 -5.42 -5.34
N LYS A 406 -33.88 -5.99 -4.30
CA LYS A 406 -34.25 -5.79 -2.88
C LYS A 406 -33.09 -5.41 -1.97
N LEU A 407 -32.08 -4.75 -2.53
CA LEU A 407 -30.80 -4.59 -1.85
C LEU A 407 -30.89 -3.72 -0.57
N GLU A 408 -31.70 -2.67 -0.57
CA GLU A 408 -31.94 -1.86 0.64
C GLU A 408 -32.62 -2.67 1.76
N ILE A 409 -33.61 -3.49 1.40
CA ILE A 409 -34.32 -4.38 2.34
C ILE A 409 -33.33 -5.39 2.91
N PHE A 410 -32.54 -6.01 2.05
CA PHE A 410 -31.53 -7.00 2.42
C PHE A 410 -30.44 -6.41 3.34
N ASN A 411 -29.96 -5.20 3.07
CA ASN A 411 -29.00 -4.51 3.93
C ASN A 411 -29.55 -4.21 5.31
N ASN A 412 -30.82 -3.78 5.39
CA ASN A 412 -31.48 -3.54 6.67
C ASN A 412 -31.67 -4.84 7.47
N GLU A 413 -32.05 -5.94 6.82
CA GLU A 413 -32.17 -7.26 7.46
C GLU A 413 -30.83 -7.79 7.97
N ILE A 414 -29.76 -7.69 7.18
CA ILE A 414 -28.41 -8.10 7.60
C ILE A 414 -27.94 -7.26 8.78
N LEU A 415 -28.07 -5.93 8.68
CA LEU A 415 -27.66 -5.03 9.77
C LEU A 415 -28.46 -5.31 11.03
N ASN A 416 -29.75 -5.62 10.93
CA ASN A 416 -30.56 -6.01 12.08
C ASN A 416 -30.10 -7.34 12.69
N ASN A 417 -29.82 -8.35 11.87
CA ASN A 417 -29.31 -9.64 12.36
C ASN A 417 -27.94 -9.50 13.04
N ILE A 418 -27.04 -8.70 12.46
CA ILE A 418 -25.75 -8.37 13.06
C ILE A 418 -25.94 -7.61 14.38
N LYS A 419 -26.87 -6.64 14.41
CA LYS A 419 -27.19 -5.89 15.63
C LYS A 419 -27.70 -6.82 16.73
N ILE A 420 -28.52 -7.81 16.39
CA ILE A 420 -29.03 -8.81 17.33
C ILE A 420 -27.89 -9.72 17.83
N MET A 421 -27.04 -10.22 16.93
CA MET A 421 -25.97 -11.16 17.27
C MET A 421 -24.87 -10.53 18.12
N PHE A 422 -24.31 -9.41 17.67
CA PHE A 422 -23.11 -8.83 18.28
C PHE A 422 -23.43 -7.72 19.29
N LYS A 423 -24.69 -7.26 19.34
CA LYS A 423 -25.13 -6.09 20.13
C LYS A 423 -24.17 -4.89 20.00
N PRO A 424 -23.71 -4.56 18.78
CA PRO A 424 -22.84 -3.41 18.58
C PRO A 424 -23.65 -2.13 18.86
N LYS A 425 -22.99 -1.11 19.41
CA LYS A 425 -23.53 0.26 19.47
C LYS A 425 -23.92 0.76 18.08
N LYS A 426 -23.11 0.41 17.08
CA LYS A 426 -23.35 0.74 15.66
C LYS A 426 -22.73 -0.34 14.76
N ALA A 427 -23.42 -0.65 13.68
CA ALA A 427 -22.89 -1.48 12.59
C ALA A 427 -22.95 -0.65 11.31
N LEU A 428 -21.83 -0.57 10.59
CA LEU A 428 -21.68 0.16 9.33
C LEU A 428 -21.24 -0.81 8.26
N VAL A 429 -21.92 -0.83 7.12
CA VAL A 429 -21.43 -1.53 5.92
C VAL A 429 -20.36 -0.63 5.31
N MET A 430 -19.16 -1.16 5.10
CA MET A 430 -18.04 -0.41 4.53
C MET A 430 -17.86 -0.71 3.05
N GLU A 431 -17.89 -1.99 2.68
CA GLU A 431 -17.58 -2.44 1.32
C GLU A 431 -18.10 -3.85 1.09
N TYR A 432 -18.10 -4.28 -0.18
CA TYR A 432 -18.29 -5.67 -0.54
C TYR A 432 -17.07 -6.15 -1.31
N LEU A 433 -16.45 -7.21 -0.79
CA LEU A 433 -15.12 -7.63 -1.19
C LEU A 433 -15.14 -8.52 -2.44
N GLU A 434 -16.19 -9.33 -2.59
CA GLU A 434 -16.34 -10.26 -3.71
C GLU A 434 -17.82 -10.49 -3.99
N TYR A 435 -18.14 -10.63 -5.27
CA TYR A 435 -19.45 -11.04 -5.74
C TYR A 435 -19.30 -12.13 -6.80
N SER A 436 -20.08 -13.20 -6.64
CA SER A 436 -20.24 -14.26 -7.63
C SER A 436 -21.72 -14.61 -7.72
N GLU A 437 -22.08 -15.45 -8.70
CA GLU A 437 -23.47 -15.89 -8.88
C GLU A 437 -24.10 -16.53 -7.64
N ASN A 438 -23.28 -17.09 -6.74
CA ASN A 438 -23.73 -17.91 -5.61
C ASN A 438 -23.38 -17.34 -4.24
N HIS A 439 -22.52 -16.32 -4.16
CA HIS A 439 -22.10 -15.77 -2.89
C HIS A 439 -21.60 -14.34 -2.99
N PHE A 440 -21.69 -13.64 -1.88
CA PHE A 440 -21.36 -12.23 -1.72
C PHE A 440 -20.65 -11.99 -0.39
N MET A 441 -19.54 -11.27 -0.41
CA MET A 441 -18.78 -10.95 0.79
C MET A 441 -18.95 -9.48 1.17
N ILE A 442 -19.38 -9.23 2.39
CA ILE A 442 -19.60 -7.89 2.96
C ILE A 442 -18.53 -7.61 4.01
N LEU A 443 -17.89 -6.46 3.94
CA LEU A 443 -17.09 -5.88 5.01
C LEU A 443 -17.95 -4.91 5.82
N LEU A 444 -18.06 -5.16 7.12
CA LEU A 444 -18.74 -4.32 8.08
C LEU A 444 -17.77 -3.82 9.14
N HIS A 445 -17.97 -2.58 9.58
CA HIS A 445 -17.38 -2.06 10.81
C HIS A 445 -18.40 -2.15 11.95
N LEU A 446 -18.03 -2.88 12.99
CA LEU A 446 -18.81 -3.01 14.22
C LEU A 446 -18.16 -2.20 15.33
N ASP A 447 -18.95 -1.31 15.91
CA ASP A 447 -18.60 -0.58 17.11
C ASP A 447 -19.19 -1.32 18.31
N ILE A 448 -18.34 -1.91 19.13
CA ILE A 448 -18.73 -2.73 20.25
C ILE A 448 -18.10 -2.17 21.51
N ASP A 449 -18.94 -1.81 22.48
CA ASP A 449 -18.48 -1.50 23.83
C ASP A 449 -17.96 -2.78 24.50
N ILE A 450 -16.66 -2.83 24.71
CA ILE A 450 -16.07 -3.91 25.49
C ILE A 450 -16.16 -3.51 26.98
N ARG A 451 -17.32 -3.76 27.59
CA ARG A 451 -17.54 -3.47 29.03
C ARG A 451 -16.72 -4.38 29.95
N ASN A 452 -16.43 -5.58 29.46
CA ASN A 452 -15.56 -6.55 30.09
C ASN A 452 -14.60 -7.02 29.02
N VAL A 453 -13.41 -6.40 28.95
CA VAL A 453 -12.26 -7.14 28.43
C VAL A 453 -12.09 -8.21 29.49
N TYR A 454 -12.65 -9.40 29.23
CA TYR A 454 -12.13 -10.57 29.88
C TYR A 454 -10.67 -10.56 29.42
N ASN A 455 -9.80 -10.09 30.30
CA ASN A 455 -8.48 -10.62 30.32
C ASN A 455 -8.74 -12.12 30.52
N ASP A 456 -8.83 -12.85 29.41
CA ASP A 456 -8.06 -14.06 29.26
C ASP A 456 -6.60 -13.64 29.47
N THR A 457 -6.28 -13.27 30.71
CA THR A 457 -5.36 -14.04 31.50
C THR A 457 -5.59 -15.50 31.12
N VAL A 458 -4.96 -15.89 30.02
CA VAL A 458 -4.08 -17.04 30.08
C VAL A 458 -3.38 -16.86 31.41
N THR A 459 -3.92 -17.57 32.38
CA THR A 459 -3.53 -17.54 33.77
C THR A 459 -2.19 -18.26 33.81
N THR A 460 -1.17 -17.72 33.19
CA THR A 460 0.16 -17.82 33.76
C THR A 460 0.07 -16.98 35.02
N GLY A 461 -0.29 -17.62 36.13
CA GLY A 461 -0.47 -16.99 37.44
C GLY A 461 0.82 -16.39 37.98
N LEU A 462 1.31 -15.31 37.37
CA LEU A 462 2.37 -14.47 37.87
C LEU A 462 1.84 -13.03 37.84
N PRO A 463 1.69 -12.38 39.00
CA PRO A 463 1.41 -10.95 39.02
C PRO A 463 2.63 -10.23 38.41
N HIS A 464 2.38 -9.37 37.41
CA HIS A 464 3.34 -8.49 36.76
C HIS A 464 3.81 -7.37 37.71
N HIS A 465 4.31 -7.73 38.89
CA HIS A 465 5.09 -6.81 39.71
C HIS A 465 6.52 -6.79 39.14
N SER A 466 6.85 -5.68 38.48
CA SER A 466 8.22 -5.15 38.27
C SER A 466 9.28 -6.09 37.69
N LYS A 467 9.05 -6.73 36.54
CA LYS A 467 10.09 -7.60 35.93
C LYS A 467 10.43 -7.19 34.52
N ALA A 468 11.69 -6.80 34.32
CA ALA A 468 12.25 -6.44 33.03
C ALA A 468 12.13 -7.61 32.01
N PRO A 469 11.78 -7.32 30.74
CA PRO A 469 11.78 -8.32 29.66
C PRO A 469 13.14 -9.01 29.53
N ARG A 470 13.14 -10.31 29.22
CA ARG A 470 14.37 -11.10 29.03
C ARG A 470 14.60 -11.38 27.57
N VAL A 471 15.87 -11.38 27.19
CA VAL A 471 16.31 -11.55 25.81
C VAL A 471 17.52 -12.49 25.77
N VAL A 472 17.76 -13.07 24.60
CA VAL A 472 18.84 -14.02 24.35
C VAL A 472 19.72 -13.45 23.25
N LEU A 473 21.02 -13.31 23.52
CA LEU A 473 21.97 -12.87 22.51
C LEU A 473 22.09 -13.94 21.40
N ILE A 474 21.76 -13.57 20.16
CA ILE A 474 21.84 -14.47 18.99
C ILE A 474 22.95 -14.05 18.01
N HIS A 475 23.35 -12.78 18.05
CA HIS A 475 24.48 -12.23 17.29
C HIS A 475 25.10 -11.07 18.07
N LYS A 476 26.35 -10.68 17.76
CA LYS A 476 27.08 -9.57 18.43
C LYS A 476 26.32 -8.22 18.49
N GLN A 477 25.31 -8.06 17.65
CA GLN A 477 24.47 -6.85 17.52
C GLN A 477 22.97 -7.15 17.64
N PHE A 478 22.56 -8.40 17.88
CA PHE A 478 21.15 -8.76 17.91
C PHE A 478 20.81 -9.72 19.05
N ALA A 479 19.66 -9.49 19.66
CA ALA A 479 19.05 -10.43 20.59
C ALA A 479 17.67 -10.84 20.12
N ALA A 480 17.22 -12.02 20.54
CA ALA A 480 15.85 -12.47 20.35
C ALA A 480 15.10 -12.46 21.68
N GLY A 481 13.82 -12.13 21.63
CA GLY A 481 12.92 -12.16 22.77
C GLY A 481 11.49 -12.45 22.34
N THR A 482 10.59 -12.39 23.31
CA THR A 482 9.15 -12.52 23.14
C THR A 482 8.58 -11.19 22.64
N ALA A 483 7.84 -11.20 21.54
CA ALA A 483 7.21 -10.01 20.96
C ALA A 483 6.24 -9.36 21.94
N THR A 484 5.50 -10.16 22.70
CA THR A 484 4.59 -9.73 23.76
C THR A 484 5.31 -8.90 24.82
N ASP A 485 6.41 -9.38 25.40
CA ASP A 485 7.12 -8.66 26.47
C ASP A 485 7.90 -7.44 25.96
N LEU A 486 8.26 -7.42 24.67
CA LEU A 486 9.06 -6.35 24.07
C LEU A 486 8.19 -5.23 23.47
N LEU A 487 6.97 -5.53 23.03
CA LEU A 487 6.05 -4.54 22.45
C LEU A 487 4.97 -4.08 23.44
N ILE A 488 4.61 -4.90 24.42
CA ILE A 488 3.54 -4.61 25.38
C ILE A 488 4.16 -4.35 26.75
N LEU A 489 4.47 -3.09 27.02
CA LEU A 489 4.97 -2.65 28.32
C LEU A 489 3.80 -2.21 29.23
N PRO A 490 3.89 -2.42 30.56
CA PRO A 490 2.94 -1.84 31.49
C PRO A 490 2.90 -0.31 31.38
N LYS A 491 1.74 0.31 31.66
CA LYS A 491 1.60 1.78 31.67
C LYS A 491 2.70 2.41 32.55
N ASN A 492 3.40 3.41 32.01
CA ASN A 492 4.53 4.15 32.62
C ASN A 492 5.92 3.48 32.55
N TYR A 493 6.09 2.37 31.84
CA TYR A 493 7.40 1.77 31.60
C TYR A 493 7.89 2.05 30.18
N LYS A 494 9.18 2.37 30.04
CA LYS A 494 9.88 2.45 28.74
C LYS A 494 11.00 1.41 28.73
N LEU A 495 11.25 0.80 27.56
CA LEU A 495 12.39 -0.10 27.39
C LEU A 495 13.69 0.68 27.53
N GLY A 496 14.57 0.19 28.40
CA GLY A 496 15.92 0.71 28.57
C GLY A 496 16.94 -0.07 27.75
N ASN A 497 18.23 0.15 28.06
CA ASN A 497 19.33 -0.62 27.48
C ASN A 497 19.24 -2.09 27.88
N VAL A 498 19.79 -2.96 27.02
CA VAL A 498 19.86 -4.40 27.30
C VAL A 498 21.14 -4.72 28.04
N VAL A 499 20.99 -5.42 29.16
CA VAL A 499 22.11 -5.80 30.04
C VAL A 499 22.34 -7.30 29.96
N PHE A 500 23.54 -7.70 29.51
CA PHE A 500 24.01 -9.08 29.56
C PHE A 500 24.93 -9.27 30.77
N GLY A 501 24.54 -10.13 31.71
CA GLY A 501 25.35 -10.49 32.87
C GLY A 501 26.26 -11.70 32.65
N ASP A 502 27.19 -11.92 33.59
CA ASP A 502 28.13 -13.06 33.61
C ASP A 502 29.11 -13.10 32.42
N TYR A 503 29.58 -11.93 31.97
CA TYR A 503 30.67 -11.86 31.00
C TYR A 503 32.01 -12.27 31.64
N GLU A 504 32.64 -13.31 31.11
CA GLU A 504 33.96 -13.76 31.53
C GLU A 504 35.01 -12.73 31.06
N ARG A 505 35.70 -12.11 32.01
CA ARG A 505 36.72 -11.09 31.73
C ARG A 505 38.05 -11.75 31.42
N ASP A 506 38.77 -11.23 30.42
CA ASP A 506 40.16 -11.58 30.16
C ASP A 506 41.08 -11.07 31.31
N GLU A 507 42.31 -11.58 31.39
CA GLU A 507 43.29 -11.23 32.44
C GLU A 507 43.53 -9.71 32.56
N GLU A 508 43.55 -9.01 31.42
CA GLU A 508 43.65 -7.54 31.34
C GLU A 508 42.41 -6.83 31.91
N ASP A 509 41.20 -7.36 31.66
CA ASP A 509 39.92 -6.77 32.07
C ASP A 509 39.60 -7.05 33.57
N CYS A 510 40.16 -8.12 34.14
CA CYS A 510 40.03 -8.45 35.57
C CYS A 510 41.17 -7.87 36.43
N GLY A 511 42.33 -7.55 35.85
CA GLY A 511 43.51 -7.09 36.59
C GLY A 511 44.11 -8.15 37.51
N MET A 512 43.79 -9.43 37.27
CA MET A 512 44.30 -10.57 38.01
C MET A 512 44.97 -11.56 37.05
N THR A 513 46.11 -12.09 37.47
CA THR A 513 46.86 -13.10 36.72
C THR A 513 46.27 -14.49 36.93
N ARG A 514 46.48 -15.41 35.97
CA ARG A 514 46.05 -16.82 36.07
C ARG A 514 46.48 -17.54 37.36
N SER A 515 47.62 -17.16 37.94
CA SER A 515 48.11 -17.72 39.21
C SER A 515 47.24 -17.28 40.41
N GLN A 516 46.77 -16.04 40.43
CA GLN A 516 45.88 -15.50 41.47
C GLN A 516 44.48 -16.13 41.41
N VAL A 517 43.95 -16.38 40.20
CA VAL A 517 42.67 -17.08 40.01
C VAL A 517 42.77 -18.54 40.51
N LYS A 518 43.90 -19.21 40.28
CA LYS A 518 44.15 -20.56 40.82
C LYS A 518 44.26 -20.62 42.34
N MET A 519 44.59 -19.50 42.99
CA MET A 519 44.59 -19.36 44.46
C MET A 519 43.21 -19.07 45.05
N GLY A 520 42.14 -19.07 44.24
CA GLY A 520 40.75 -18.92 44.69
C GLY A 520 40.23 -17.49 44.73
N LEU A 521 41.00 -16.50 44.25
CA LEU A 521 40.52 -15.12 44.08
C LEU A 521 39.53 -15.06 42.91
N GLN A 522 38.34 -14.49 43.14
CA GLN A 522 37.28 -14.38 42.14
C GLN A 522 37.19 -12.95 41.59
N CYS A 523 37.12 -12.82 40.27
CA CYS A 523 36.84 -11.55 39.61
C CYS A 523 35.47 -10.99 40.01
N SER A 524 35.36 -9.66 40.11
CA SER A 524 34.06 -9.01 40.30
C SER A 524 33.16 -9.20 39.06
N ARG A 525 31.87 -9.43 39.29
CA ARG A 525 30.88 -9.70 38.24
C ARG A 525 30.85 -8.55 37.23
N ALA A 526 30.87 -8.88 35.94
CA ALA A 526 30.84 -7.93 34.84
C ALA A 526 29.49 -7.97 34.13
N TYR A 527 29.05 -6.80 33.65
CA TYR A 527 27.85 -6.65 32.86
C TYR A 527 28.19 -5.89 31.58
N ILE A 528 27.61 -6.32 30.45
CA ILE A 528 27.66 -5.58 29.19
C ILE A 528 26.31 -4.90 29.00
N GLU A 529 26.33 -3.58 28.90
CA GLU A 529 25.16 -2.78 28.57
C GLU A 529 25.20 -2.41 27.08
N MET A 530 24.14 -2.75 26.35
CA MET A 530 23.98 -2.47 24.93
C MET A 530 22.80 -1.53 24.70
N PRO A 531 23.00 -0.39 24.02
CA PRO A 531 21.91 0.53 23.72
C PRO A 531 20.98 -0.06 22.66
N LEU A 532 19.69 -0.05 22.96
CA LEU A 532 18.62 -0.47 22.08
C LEU A 532 18.52 0.49 20.88
N ILE A 533 18.55 -0.02 19.65
CA ILE A 533 18.23 0.78 18.45
C ILE A 533 16.80 0.55 18.02
N ASP A 534 16.45 -0.71 17.77
CA ASP A 534 15.17 -1.06 17.16
C ASP A 534 14.68 -2.44 17.64
N ILE A 535 13.36 -2.63 17.61
CA ILE A 535 12.67 -3.87 17.91
C ILE A 535 11.78 -4.21 16.71
N THR A 536 12.09 -5.31 16.05
CA THR A 536 11.32 -5.78 14.91
C THR A 536 10.59 -7.09 15.27
N PRO A 537 9.25 -7.09 15.33
CA PRO A 537 8.50 -8.34 15.47
C PRO A 537 8.53 -9.18 14.20
N HIS A 538 8.28 -10.48 14.33
CA HIS A 538 8.06 -11.35 13.18
C HIS A 538 6.84 -10.87 12.36
N PRO A 539 6.85 -10.92 11.01
CA PRO A 539 5.74 -10.42 10.17
C PRO A 539 4.39 -11.10 10.41
N GLU A 540 4.41 -12.34 10.86
CA GLU A 540 3.19 -13.09 11.19
C GLU A 540 2.63 -12.74 12.58
N TYR A 541 3.35 -11.95 13.39
CA TYR A 541 2.89 -11.49 14.69
C TYR A 541 1.57 -10.73 14.53
N SER A 542 0.50 -11.34 15.04
CA SER A 542 -0.81 -10.71 15.15
C SER A 542 -1.25 -10.77 16.60
N LYS A 543 -1.98 -9.75 17.06
CA LYS A 543 -2.53 -9.70 18.43
C LYS A 543 -3.47 -10.87 18.77
N LEU A 544 -3.82 -11.72 17.79
CA LEU A 544 -4.80 -12.80 17.89
C LEU A 544 -4.22 -14.20 17.63
N TYR A 545 -2.99 -14.35 17.11
CA TYR A 545 -2.39 -15.66 16.75
C TYR A 545 -0.93 -15.80 17.23
N ASP A 546 -0.59 -17.00 17.75
CA ASP A 546 0.58 -17.43 18.55
C ASP A 546 2.00 -17.31 17.96
N THR A 547 2.32 -16.32 17.12
CA THR A 547 3.70 -16.11 16.66
C THR A 547 4.40 -15.04 17.49
N ASP A 548 4.81 -15.39 18.71
CA ASP A 548 5.35 -14.47 19.73
C ASP A 548 6.85 -14.14 19.62
N LEU A 549 7.49 -14.22 18.44
CA LEU A 549 8.93 -13.96 18.31
C LEU A 549 9.23 -12.54 17.82
N SER A 550 10.17 -11.85 18.47
CA SER A 550 10.75 -10.60 17.98
C SER A 550 12.28 -10.58 18.08
N THR A 551 12.91 -9.82 17.19
CA THR A 551 14.36 -9.57 17.17
C THR A 551 14.65 -8.12 17.49
N ILE A 552 15.68 -7.91 18.30
CA ILE A 552 16.17 -6.61 18.73
C ILE A 552 17.50 -6.32 18.04
N ALA A 553 17.66 -5.13 17.48
CA ALA A 553 18.92 -4.63 16.94
C ALA A 553 19.59 -3.63 17.90
N TYR A 554 20.93 -3.72 18.01
CA TYR A 554 21.76 -2.83 18.83
C TYR A 554 22.80 -2.07 18.00
N GLY A 555 23.16 -0.89 18.48
CA GLY A 555 24.16 -0.04 17.87
C GLY A 555 25.56 -0.36 18.35
N THR A 556 26.44 -0.80 17.44
CA THR A 556 27.87 -0.67 17.69
C THR A 556 28.30 0.75 17.38
N GLY A 557 28.28 1.62 18.40
CA GLY A 557 29.00 2.88 18.32
C GLY A 557 30.44 2.59 17.88
N LYS A 558 30.91 3.28 16.84
CA LYS A 558 32.30 3.25 16.35
C LYS A 558 33.24 3.19 17.55
N LYS A 559 34.15 2.20 17.57
CA LYS A 559 35.26 1.99 18.54
C LYS A 559 35.62 3.28 19.31
N LYS A 560 34.86 3.60 20.35
CA LYS A 560 35.24 4.52 21.41
C LYS A 560 35.25 3.63 22.62
N LYS A 561 36.47 3.28 23.04
CA LYS A 561 36.88 2.58 24.27
C LYS A 561 35.73 1.94 25.03
N LYS A 562 35.71 0.60 25.14
CA LYS A 562 34.93 -0.18 26.13
C LYS A 562 34.81 0.64 27.42
N GLN A 563 33.71 1.39 27.60
CA GLN A 563 33.44 2.07 28.85
C GLN A 563 32.73 1.03 29.71
N ILE A 564 33.51 0.23 30.42
CA ILE A 564 33.01 -0.48 31.61
C ILE A 564 32.71 0.62 32.62
N ARG A 565 31.50 1.18 32.58
CA ARG A 565 31.04 2.16 33.58
C ARG A 565 30.69 1.40 34.85
N VAL A 566 31.61 1.44 35.82
CA VAL A 566 31.24 1.30 37.22
C VAL A 566 30.73 2.67 37.66
N HIS A 567 29.42 2.90 37.57
CA HIS A 567 28.79 4.04 38.25
C HIS A 567 27.60 3.57 39.06
N GLY A 568 27.67 3.86 40.36
CA GLY A 568 26.66 3.52 41.34
C GLY A 568 25.46 4.46 41.30
N ARG A 569 24.40 3.98 41.97
CA ARG A 569 23.16 4.68 42.36
C ARG A 569 22.15 4.87 41.21
N LEU A 570 21.44 3.79 40.84
CA LEU A 570 19.96 3.74 40.77
C LEU A 570 19.37 2.47 40.12
N LEU A 571 20.19 1.54 39.60
CA LEU A 571 19.71 0.34 38.87
C LEU A 571 20.17 -1.00 39.49
N LYS A 572 20.30 -1.08 40.83
CA LYS A 572 21.07 -2.16 41.50
C LYS A 572 20.32 -3.21 42.32
N LEU A 573 19.01 -3.16 42.49
CA LEU A 573 18.34 -4.09 43.43
C LEU A 573 17.96 -5.46 42.82
N ASP A 574 17.56 -5.53 41.54
CA ASP A 574 17.05 -6.79 40.97
C ASP A 574 18.13 -7.72 40.39
N PHE A 575 19.24 -7.20 39.87
CA PHE A 575 20.28 -8.04 39.23
C PHE A 575 21.37 -8.54 40.17
N ASP A 576 21.67 -7.80 41.25
CA ASP A 576 22.70 -8.20 42.23
C ASP A 576 22.18 -9.27 43.21
N SER A 577 20.85 -9.42 43.36
CA SER A 577 20.21 -10.44 44.20
C SER A 577 19.85 -11.75 43.46
N GLU A 578 19.66 -11.69 42.14
CA GLU A 578 19.28 -12.86 41.33
C GLU A 578 20.48 -13.58 40.71
N LYS A 579 20.76 -14.81 41.19
CA LYS A 579 21.72 -15.73 40.55
C LYS A 579 21.07 -16.43 39.36
N MET A 580 21.81 -16.57 38.25
CA MET A 580 21.37 -17.35 37.10
C MET A 580 21.21 -18.81 37.51
N ALA A 581 19.99 -19.34 37.41
CA ALA A 581 19.69 -20.73 37.74
C ALA A 581 19.67 -21.58 36.46
N LYS A 582 20.56 -22.58 36.37
CA LYS A 582 20.54 -23.59 35.31
C LYS A 582 19.73 -24.80 35.76
N LYS A 583 18.75 -25.22 34.95
CA LYS A 583 17.94 -26.41 35.23
C LYS A 583 17.79 -27.27 33.98
N SER A 584 17.98 -28.57 34.13
CA SER A 584 17.73 -29.54 33.05
C SER A 584 16.25 -29.92 33.03
N LEU A 585 15.60 -29.77 31.89
CA LEU A 585 14.17 -30.00 31.71
C LEU A 585 13.94 -31.14 30.71
N LYS A 586 12.88 -31.93 30.93
CA LYS A 586 12.44 -32.94 29.97
C LYS A 586 11.51 -32.28 28.96
N MET A 587 11.81 -32.44 27.67
CA MET A 587 10.94 -32.00 26.58
C MET A 587 9.84 -33.02 26.31
N TYR A 588 8.67 -32.54 25.89
CA TYR A 588 7.54 -33.36 25.49
C TYR A 588 7.20 -33.08 24.04
N THR A 589 6.69 -34.10 23.35
CA THR A 589 6.28 -33.95 21.95
C THR A 589 5.06 -33.02 21.86
N HIS A 590 4.90 -32.32 20.73
CA HIS A 590 3.74 -31.47 20.46
C HIS A 590 2.40 -32.22 20.71
N LYS A 591 2.33 -33.49 20.30
CA LYS A 591 1.17 -34.37 20.52
C LYS A 591 0.87 -34.61 22.00
N GLU A 592 1.90 -34.84 22.80
CA GLU A 592 1.76 -35.02 24.26
C GLU A 592 1.34 -33.72 24.93
N CYS A 593 1.90 -32.59 24.51
CA CYS A 593 1.52 -31.28 25.06
C CYS A 593 0.08 -30.92 24.74
N ARG A 594 -0.34 -31.06 23.48
CA ARG A 594 -1.74 -30.80 23.06
C ARG A 594 -2.71 -31.71 23.81
N ARG A 595 -2.39 -33.00 23.94
CA ARG A 595 -3.21 -33.95 24.71
C ARG A 595 -3.30 -33.55 26.19
N HIS A 596 -2.20 -33.07 26.78
CA HIS A 596 -2.20 -32.62 28.18
C HIS A 596 -3.02 -31.34 28.37
N ARG A 597 -2.86 -30.33 27.51
CA ARG A 597 -3.61 -29.07 27.57
C ARG A 597 -5.12 -29.29 27.39
N MET A 598 -5.50 -30.17 26.46
CA MET A 598 -6.90 -30.61 26.28
C MET A 598 -7.46 -31.24 27.58
N ARG A 599 -6.69 -32.12 28.23
CA ARG A 599 -7.09 -32.73 29.51
C ARG A 599 -7.16 -31.71 30.66
N SER A 600 -6.32 -30.70 30.65
CA SER A 600 -6.27 -29.65 31.67
C SER A 600 -7.22 -28.48 31.41
N LYS A 601 -8.07 -28.54 30.37
CA LYS A 601 -8.99 -27.47 29.93
C LYS A 601 -8.28 -26.14 29.59
N LEU A 602 -7.05 -26.20 29.08
CA LEU A 602 -6.21 -25.04 28.74
C LEU A 602 -6.27 -24.64 27.25
N GLY A 603 -7.33 -25.03 26.55
CA GLY A 603 -7.49 -24.82 25.10
C GLY A 603 -6.55 -25.69 24.23
N SER A 604 -6.89 -25.81 22.94
CA SER A 604 -6.09 -26.54 21.94
C SER A 604 -5.63 -25.68 20.76
N GLU A 605 -6.17 -24.47 20.68
CA GLU A 605 -5.84 -23.46 19.68
C GLU A 605 -4.50 -22.82 20.07
N GLY A 606 -3.61 -22.66 19.08
CA GLY A 606 -2.35 -21.92 19.24
C GLY A 606 -1.04 -22.69 19.38
N VAL A 607 -1.05 -24.02 19.33
CA VAL A 607 0.17 -24.81 19.65
C VAL A 607 1.09 -25.06 18.44
N THR A 608 0.79 -24.52 17.25
CA THR A 608 1.47 -24.91 16.00
C THR A 608 2.98 -24.65 15.95
N HIS A 609 3.50 -23.76 16.81
CA HIS A 609 4.94 -23.46 16.93
C HIS A 609 5.45 -23.44 18.38
N VAL A 610 4.85 -24.25 19.26
CA VAL A 610 5.15 -24.23 20.69
C VAL A 610 5.66 -25.60 21.19
N LEU A 611 6.75 -25.57 21.95
CA LEU A 611 7.35 -26.69 22.66
C LEU A 611 6.97 -26.63 24.14
N CYS A 612 6.81 -27.80 24.75
CA CYS A 612 6.47 -27.90 26.17
C CYS A 612 7.52 -28.68 26.93
N SER A 613 7.83 -28.23 28.15
CA SER A 613 8.79 -28.91 29.02
C SER A 613 8.18 -29.30 30.36
N SER A 614 8.86 -30.19 31.09
CA SER A 614 8.65 -30.31 32.53
C SER A 614 9.16 -29.06 33.23
N GLY A 615 8.60 -28.70 34.38
CA GLY A 615 9.11 -27.60 35.22
C GLY A 615 8.06 -26.54 35.52
N CYS A 616 8.48 -25.51 36.24
CA CYS A 616 7.67 -24.38 36.69
C CYS A 616 8.62 -23.21 36.99
N GLY A 617 8.06 -22.00 37.12
CA GLY A 617 8.81 -20.79 37.44
C GLY A 617 9.75 -20.33 36.31
N ILE A 618 9.47 -20.73 35.07
CA ILE A 618 10.25 -20.35 33.89
C ILE A 618 9.75 -18.98 33.45
N ARG A 619 10.65 -18.00 33.43
CA ARG A 619 10.29 -16.64 33.07
C ARG A 619 10.13 -16.50 31.55
N PRO A 620 9.21 -15.67 31.07
CA PRO A 620 9.17 -15.26 29.68
C PRO A 620 10.52 -14.72 29.19
N GLY A 621 10.84 -14.93 27.91
CA GLY A 621 12.12 -14.56 27.31
C GLY A 621 13.32 -15.44 27.68
N ALA A 622 13.16 -16.43 28.58
CA ALA A 622 14.26 -17.32 28.96
C ALA A 622 14.62 -18.32 27.85
N PRO A 623 15.91 -18.52 27.54
CA PRO A 623 16.33 -19.49 26.53
C PRO A 623 16.14 -20.93 27.03
N ILE A 624 15.70 -21.80 26.13
CA ILE A 624 15.97 -23.24 26.25
C ILE A 624 17.01 -23.65 25.22
N VAL A 625 18.11 -24.19 25.72
CA VAL A 625 19.25 -24.62 24.91
C VAL A 625 19.44 -26.13 25.01
N SER A 626 19.88 -26.74 23.92
CA SER A 626 20.40 -28.11 23.92
C SER A 626 21.83 -28.11 23.42
N HIS A 627 22.59 -29.09 23.88
CA HIS A 627 23.88 -29.39 23.28
C HIS A 627 23.68 -29.98 21.87
N ALA A 628 24.39 -29.40 20.90
CA ALA A 628 24.62 -30.01 19.60
C ALA A 628 25.59 -31.18 19.72
N ALA A 629 25.63 -32.03 18.70
CA ALA A 629 26.56 -33.16 18.60
C ALA A 629 28.04 -32.74 18.65
N GLU A 630 28.33 -31.48 18.31
CA GLU A 630 29.65 -30.87 18.21
C GLU A 630 30.08 -30.16 19.51
N GLY A 631 29.23 -30.14 20.54
CA GLY A 631 29.52 -29.53 21.85
C GLY A 631 29.01 -28.09 22.02
N THR A 632 28.58 -27.42 20.95
CA THR A 632 27.98 -26.08 21.01
C THR A 632 26.57 -26.11 21.61
N PHE A 633 26.15 -25.03 22.28
CA PHE A 633 24.78 -24.85 22.72
C PHE A 633 23.94 -24.27 21.57
N GLN A 634 22.87 -24.96 21.19
CA GLN A 634 21.89 -24.49 20.23
C GLN A 634 20.64 -24.01 20.96
N LEU A 635 20.16 -22.82 20.58
CA LEU A 635 18.89 -22.29 21.03
C LEU A 635 17.77 -23.11 20.37
N ILE A 636 16.96 -23.79 21.18
CA ILE A 636 15.80 -24.54 20.70
C ILE A 636 14.55 -23.67 20.75
N GLY A 637 14.43 -22.84 21.79
CA GLY A 637 13.23 -22.05 22.00
C GLY A 637 13.41 -20.90 22.97
N ILE A 638 12.43 -20.00 22.97
CA ILE A 638 12.34 -18.89 23.91
C ILE A 638 11.05 -19.07 24.71
N ALA A 639 11.14 -19.01 26.04
CA ALA A 639 10.00 -19.23 26.91
C ALA A 639 8.94 -18.14 26.67
N ALA A 640 7.71 -18.52 26.34
CA ALA A 640 6.55 -17.63 26.43
C ALA A 640 6.15 -17.40 27.89
N GLY A 641 6.51 -18.34 28.79
CA GLY A 641 6.28 -18.24 30.22
C GLY A 641 5.87 -19.59 30.83
N GLY A 642 5.79 -19.63 32.15
CA GLY A 642 5.30 -20.81 32.86
C GLY A 642 4.77 -20.46 34.25
N ALA A 643 3.81 -21.26 34.73
CA ALA A 643 3.20 -21.09 36.05
C ALA A 643 4.26 -21.14 37.17
N PRO A 644 4.06 -20.41 38.29
CA PRO A 644 4.96 -20.45 39.43
C PRO A 644 5.02 -21.85 40.03
N CYS A 645 6.16 -22.18 40.64
CA CYS A 645 6.30 -23.47 41.30
C CYS A 645 5.44 -23.54 42.57
N ALA A 646 4.40 -24.37 42.57
CA ALA A 646 3.73 -24.76 43.80
C ALA A 646 4.68 -25.57 44.70
N ARG A 647 4.53 -25.47 46.03
CA ARG A 647 5.40 -26.07 47.08
C ARG A 647 5.67 -27.59 46.94
N ARG A 648 5.01 -28.31 46.02
CA ARG A 648 5.22 -29.76 45.73
C ARG A 648 5.46 -30.10 44.25
N ALA A 649 5.65 -29.13 43.36
CA ALA A 649 5.74 -29.33 41.90
C ALA A 649 7.16 -29.69 41.37
N MET A 650 8.05 -30.22 42.23
CA MET A 650 9.39 -30.66 41.83
C MET A 650 9.45 -32.17 41.57
N ARG A 651 8.76 -32.66 40.55
CA ARG A 651 9.03 -34.00 39.98
C ARG A 651 8.96 -33.95 38.46
N ARG A 652 9.71 -34.84 37.81
CA ARG A 652 9.96 -35.01 36.35
C ARG A 652 8.70 -35.25 35.48
N ARG A 653 7.51 -34.81 35.90
CA ARG A 653 6.22 -34.96 35.22
C ARG A 653 5.79 -33.63 34.61
N LEU A 654 4.88 -33.69 33.65
CA LEU A 654 4.25 -32.52 33.05
C LEU A 654 3.30 -31.90 34.09
N ASN A 655 3.49 -30.61 34.40
CA ASN A 655 2.64 -29.90 35.36
C ASN A 655 1.29 -29.57 34.73
N LYS A 656 0.27 -29.27 35.57
CA LYS A 656 -1.08 -28.87 35.12
C LYS A 656 -1.00 -27.81 34.02
N GLU A 657 -0.17 -26.80 34.25
CA GLU A 657 0.23 -25.77 33.27
C GLU A 657 1.72 -25.90 32.99
N PRO A 658 2.12 -26.63 31.92
CA PRO A 658 3.53 -26.77 31.59
C PRO A 658 4.08 -25.46 31.00
N PRO A 659 5.37 -25.13 31.26
CA PRO A 659 6.04 -24.03 30.58
C PRO A 659 6.01 -24.20 29.07
N LEU A 660 5.71 -23.10 28.38
CA LEU A 660 5.63 -23.03 26.93
C LEU A 660 6.85 -22.30 26.39
N TYR A 661 7.39 -22.83 25.30
CA TYR A 661 8.52 -22.27 24.58
C TYR A 661 8.14 -22.11 23.12
N ILE A 662 8.38 -20.93 22.56
CA ILE A 662 8.29 -20.68 21.14
C ILE A 662 9.42 -21.47 20.48
N ASP A 663 9.09 -22.36 19.55
CA ASP A 663 10.08 -23.07 18.74
C ASP A 663 10.79 -22.04 17.85
N VAL A 664 12.11 -21.89 18.00
CA VAL A 664 12.88 -20.91 17.21
C VAL A 664 13.13 -21.44 15.79
N TYR A 665 13.05 -22.76 15.58
CA TYR A 665 13.43 -23.41 14.32
C TYR A 665 12.64 -22.94 13.07
N PRO A 666 11.31 -22.73 13.12
CA PRO A 666 10.56 -22.15 12.01
C PRO A 666 11.05 -20.75 11.61
N TYR A 667 11.56 -19.99 12.58
CA TYR A 667 11.93 -18.58 12.41
C TYR A 667 13.40 -18.37 12.03
N VAL A 668 14.24 -19.41 12.04
CA VAL A 668 15.69 -19.28 11.76
C VAL A 668 15.97 -18.59 10.43
N THR A 669 15.24 -18.95 9.36
CA THR A 669 15.41 -18.32 8.05
C THR A 669 15.09 -16.83 8.09
N TRP A 670 14.03 -16.44 8.79
CA TRP A 670 13.68 -15.05 8.97
C TRP A 670 14.74 -14.31 9.80
N ILE A 671 15.19 -14.88 10.93
CA ILE A 671 16.25 -14.29 11.78
C ILE A 671 17.53 -14.07 10.97
N ILE A 672 17.96 -15.05 10.18
CA ILE A 672 19.16 -14.94 9.34
C ILE A 672 18.99 -13.84 8.31
N ASN A 673 17.85 -13.82 7.58
CA ASN A 673 17.58 -12.78 6.58
C ASN A 673 17.54 -11.39 7.22
N PHE A 674 16.92 -11.27 8.38
CA PHE A 674 16.80 -10.02 9.14
C PHE A 674 18.18 -9.50 9.57
N ILE A 675 19.01 -10.35 10.19
CA ILE A 675 20.37 -9.99 10.59
C ILE A 675 21.21 -9.63 9.36
N THR A 676 21.12 -10.43 8.30
CA THR A 676 21.91 -10.24 7.07
C THR A 676 21.57 -8.91 6.41
N ALA A 677 20.28 -8.56 6.34
CA ALA A 677 19.81 -7.28 5.80
C ALA A 677 20.32 -6.06 6.59
N HIS A 678 20.59 -6.22 7.90
CA HIS A 678 21.06 -5.13 8.77
C HIS A 678 22.58 -5.07 8.92
N VAL A 679 23.30 -6.19 8.72
CA VAL A 679 24.76 -6.28 8.89
C VAL A 679 25.52 -5.98 7.59
N LEU A 680 24.94 -6.26 6.41
CA LEU A 680 25.62 -6.01 5.14
C LEU A 680 25.53 -4.52 4.75
N PRO A 681 26.64 -3.91 4.27
CA PRO A 681 26.58 -2.58 3.69
C PRO A 681 25.75 -2.64 2.40
N ARG A 682 24.63 -1.90 2.31
CA ARG A 682 23.99 -1.61 1.02
C ARG A 682 25.04 -0.88 0.16
N PRO A 683 25.45 -1.35 -1.04
CA PRO A 683 24.68 -2.08 -2.04
C PRO A 683 25.39 -3.35 -2.58
N TYR A 684 24.67 -4.47 -2.75
CA TYR A 684 25.04 -5.50 -3.75
C TYR A 684 23.77 -6.15 -4.31
N PRO A 685 23.76 -6.51 -5.60
CA PRO A 685 22.59 -6.98 -6.30
C PRO A 685 22.22 -8.39 -5.84
N GLU A 686 20.91 -8.62 -5.89
CA GLU A 686 20.22 -9.88 -5.67
C GLU A 686 21.05 -11.06 -6.21
N HIS A 687 21.59 -11.89 -5.31
CA HIS A 687 21.93 -13.31 -5.45
C HIS A 687 22.98 -13.67 -4.40
N PHE A 688 22.52 -13.98 -3.18
CA PHE A 688 23.33 -14.71 -2.22
C PHE A 688 22.53 -15.89 -1.66
N MET A 689 22.94 -17.10 -2.04
CA MET A 689 22.57 -18.33 -1.35
C MET A 689 23.54 -18.53 -0.19
N LEU A 690 23.02 -18.54 1.04
CA LEU A 690 23.76 -19.08 2.19
C LEU A 690 23.32 -20.50 2.50
N VAL A 691 24.32 -21.36 2.63
CA VAL A 691 24.26 -22.79 2.91
C VAL A 691 24.16 -23.00 4.42
N GLU A 692 23.26 -23.85 4.89
CA GLU A 692 23.44 -24.50 6.20
C GLU A 692 23.11 -25.99 6.14
N GLY A 693 24.17 -26.78 6.26
CA GLY A 693 24.14 -28.09 6.85
C GLY A 693 24.18 -27.96 8.38
N GLY A 694 23.35 -28.75 9.07
CA GLY A 694 23.34 -28.84 10.52
C GLY A 694 22.50 -30.00 11.00
N THR A 695 23.13 -30.92 11.72
CA THR A 695 22.63 -32.26 12.04
C THR A 695 21.60 -32.30 13.17
N SER A 696 20.65 -33.24 13.10
CA SER A 696 19.92 -33.73 14.30
C SER A 696 20.08 -35.25 14.47
N ILE A 697 20.15 -35.70 15.73
CA ILE A 697 20.38 -37.09 16.15
C ILE A 697 19.03 -37.72 16.51
N GLY A 698 18.80 -38.97 16.11
CA GLY A 698 17.69 -39.81 16.57
C GLY A 698 18.19 -40.89 17.55
N ILE A 699 17.44 -41.11 18.63
CA ILE A 699 17.72 -42.11 19.68
C ILE A 699 17.22 -43.51 19.25
N HIS A 700 17.95 -44.50 19.75
CA HIS A 700 17.89 -45.95 19.61
C HIS A 700 16.54 -46.62 19.95
N HIS A 701 16.28 -47.76 19.29
CA HIS A 701 15.68 -48.95 19.91
C HIS A 701 16.33 -50.21 19.27
N GLN A 702 16.91 -51.10 20.09
CA GLN A 702 17.36 -52.46 19.70
C GLN A 702 16.10 -53.38 19.70
N TYR A 703 15.86 -54.30 18.77
CA TYR A 703 16.40 -55.68 18.57
C TYR A 703 15.47 -56.26 17.45
N LEU A 704 15.85 -56.89 16.33
CA LEU A 704 16.58 -58.14 16.03
C LEU A 704 16.92 -58.16 14.50
N ARG A 705 17.97 -58.90 14.10
CA ARG A 705 18.35 -59.20 12.68
C ARG A 705 17.32 -60.19 12.09
N THR A 706 16.90 -60.12 10.83
CA THR A 706 17.64 -60.49 9.59
C THR A 706 16.88 -59.98 8.34
N ARG A 707 17.64 -59.63 7.28
CA ARG A 707 17.27 -58.78 6.12
C ARG A 707 16.61 -57.46 6.52
N ARG A 708 17.44 -56.41 6.68
CA ARG A 708 16.99 -55.13 7.23
C ARG A 708 15.97 -54.48 6.30
N LYS A 709 14.77 -54.21 6.81
CA LYS A 709 13.88 -53.20 6.22
C LYS A 709 14.65 -51.89 6.17
N GLN A 710 14.72 -51.30 4.97
CA GLN A 710 15.22 -49.94 4.83
C GLN A 710 14.43 -49.03 5.78
N LYS A 711 15.13 -48.16 6.50
CA LYS A 711 14.48 -47.11 7.27
C LYS A 711 14.22 -45.94 6.34
N GLU A 712 12.99 -45.47 6.34
CA GLU A 712 12.54 -44.29 5.62
C GLU A 712 11.81 -43.34 6.57
N GLY A 713 11.88 -42.05 6.29
CA GLY A 713 11.13 -41.04 7.02
C GLY A 713 11.84 -39.70 7.13
N TRP A 714 11.12 -38.74 7.69
CA TRP A 714 11.59 -37.37 7.81
C TRP A 714 12.59 -37.19 8.95
N LYS A 715 13.71 -36.53 8.65
CA LYS A 715 14.70 -36.07 9.61
C LYS A 715 14.86 -34.56 9.43
N ALA A 716 14.35 -33.77 10.38
CA ALA A 716 14.18 -32.33 10.25
C ALA A 716 13.34 -31.92 9.02
N ARG A 717 13.96 -31.50 7.91
CA ARG A 717 13.30 -31.14 6.63
C ARG A 717 13.76 -32.01 5.46
N THR A 718 14.52 -33.06 5.74
CA THR A 718 15.06 -33.97 4.74
C THR A 718 14.36 -35.32 4.87
N TYR A 719 13.74 -35.79 3.80
CA TYR A 719 13.31 -37.16 3.69
C TYR A 719 14.56 -38.02 3.48
N VAL A 720 14.79 -38.97 4.38
CA VAL A 720 15.97 -39.83 4.28
C VAL A 720 15.55 -41.28 4.09
N SER A 721 16.29 -42.00 3.26
CA SER A 721 16.10 -43.43 3.04
C SER A 721 17.45 -44.15 3.12
N GLY A 722 17.49 -45.25 3.86
CA GLY A 722 18.69 -46.07 4.06
C GLY A 722 19.22 -46.06 5.49
N ASP A 723 19.62 -47.24 5.96
CA ASP A 723 20.10 -47.45 7.33
C ASP A 723 21.24 -46.53 7.74
N TYR A 724 22.17 -46.26 6.83
CA TYR A 724 23.35 -45.45 7.15
C TYR A 724 22.97 -44.00 7.45
N CYS A 725 21.84 -43.49 6.95
CA CYS A 725 21.32 -42.16 7.30
C CYS A 725 20.98 -42.02 8.79
N TYR A 726 20.66 -43.15 9.46
CA TYR A 726 20.23 -43.20 10.85
C TYR A 726 21.32 -43.70 11.81
N LYS A 727 22.51 -44.04 11.31
CA LYS A 727 23.65 -44.43 12.16
C LYS A 727 24.32 -43.21 12.80
N SER A 728 25.08 -43.44 13.88
CA SER A 728 25.89 -42.40 14.52
C SER A 728 26.98 -41.86 13.58
N PHE A 729 27.44 -40.63 13.82
CA PHE A 729 28.43 -39.96 12.96
C PHE A 729 29.73 -40.78 12.80
N LYS A 730 30.22 -41.41 13.87
CA LYS A 730 31.37 -42.33 13.82
C LYS A 730 31.19 -43.47 12.81
N LYS A 731 29.95 -43.96 12.62
CA LYS A 731 29.60 -45.00 11.65
C LYS A 731 29.24 -44.44 10.27
N GLN A 732 28.84 -43.17 10.17
CA GLN A 732 28.62 -42.48 8.89
C GLN A 732 29.93 -42.05 8.22
N ARG A 733 31.01 -41.81 8.98
CA ARG A 733 32.37 -41.59 8.44
C ARG A 733 32.89 -42.72 7.55
N ALA A 734 32.31 -43.93 7.68
CA ALA A 734 32.62 -45.07 6.81
C ALA A 734 31.87 -45.04 5.47
N THR A 735 31.17 -43.94 5.16
CA THR A 735 30.49 -43.70 3.87
C THR A 735 31.03 -42.43 3.25
N ALA A 736 31.25 -42.44 1.94
CA ALA A 736 31.65 -41.28 1.16
C ALA A 736 30.40 -40.57 0.62
N PHE A 737 30.41 -39.25 0.69
CA PHE A 737 29.44 -38.43 -0.04
C PHE A 737 29.90 -38.33 -1.49
N PHE A 738 29.07 -38.74 -2.45
CA PHE A 738 29.51 -38.82 -3.85
C PHE A 738 28.62 -38.03 -4.82
N TYR A 739 27.41 -37.61 -4.41
CA TYR A 739 26.50 -36.85 -5.27
C TYR A 739 25.69 -35.86 -4.45
N SER A 740 25.60 -34.63 -4.97
CA SER A 740 24.88 -33.51 -4.37
C SER A 740 24.43 -32.52 -5.43
N GLU A 741 23.13 -32.41 -5.65
CA GLU A 741 22.58 -31.42 -6.57
C GLU A 741 21.43 -30.66 -5.94
N LYS A 742 21.33 -29.39 -6.32
CA LYS A 742 20.23 -28.48 -5.98
C LYS A 742 19.49 -28.19 -7.27
N PHE A 743 18.18 -28.29 -7.21
CA PHE A 743 17.30 -28.11 -8.35
C PHE A 743 16.41 -26.91 -8.11
N GLU A 744 16.29 -26.08 -9.13
CA GLU A 744 15.32 -24.99 -9.24
C GLU A 744 14.40 -25.31 -10.41
N VAL A 745 13.10 -25.27 -10.17
CA VAL A 745 12.09 -25.56 -11.19
C VAL A 745 11.13 -24.38 -11.27
N ASN A 746 11.07 -23.76 -12.44
CA ASN A 746 10.28 -22.56 -12.68
C ASN A 746 9.05 -22.90 -13.53
N ALA A 747 7.86 -22.55 -13.06
CA ALA A 747 6.57 -22.85 -13.69
C ALA A 747 5.75 -21.56 -13.89
N ASN A 748 5.42 -21.23 -15.15
CA ASN A 748 4.55 -20.11 -15.49
C ASN A 748 3.52 -20.56 -16.54
N PRO A 749 2.22 -20.72 -16.20
CA PRO A 749 1.56 -20.43 -14.92
C PRO A 749 1.86 -21.46 -13.81
N PRO A 750 1.46 -21.20 -12.53
CA PRO A 750 1.58 -22.16 -11.43
C PRO A 750 0.95 -23.52 -11.77
N ALA A 751 1.70 -24.62 -11.58
CA ALA A 751 1.28 -25.95 -12.00
C ALA A 751 1.64 -27.04 -10.97
N LYS A 752 0.99 -28.20 -11.11
CA LYS A 752 1.39 -29.42 -10.39
C LYS A 752 2.64 -30.00 -11.05
N LEU A 753 3.61 -30.36 -10.23
CA LEU A 753 4.90 -30.87 -10.69
C LEU A 753 5.04 -32.34 -10.30
N SER A 754 5.38 -33.20 -11.26
CA SER A 754 5.77 -34.59 -11.01
C SER A 754 7.22 -34.79 -11.40
N ILE A 755 8.09 -35.06 -10.42
CA ILE A 755 9.52 -35.30 -10.63
C ILE A 755 9.78 -36.79 -10.62
N PHE A 756 10.55 -37.26 -11.60
CA PHE A 756 11.09 -38.60 -11.69
C PHE A 756 12.58 -38.51 -12.00
N MET A 757 13.42 -39.02 -11.11
CA MET A 757 14.88 -39.00 -11.25
C MET A 757 15.42 -40.41 -11.08
N GLN A 758 16.38 -40.79 -11.93
CA GLN A 758 17.17 -42.00 -11.79
C GLN A 758 18.64 -41.61 -11.73
N VAL A 759 19.35 -42.05 -10.71
CA VAL A 759 20.77 -41.75 -10.51
C VAL A 759 21.53 -43.07 -10.33
N SER A 760 22.58 -43.25 -11.11
CA SER A 760 23.49 -44.40 -11.04
C SER A 760 24.76 -44.00 -10.30
N ALA A 761 25.21 -44.80 -9.35
CA ALA A 761 26.50 -44.64 -8.70
C ALA A 761 27.60 -45.34 -9.50
N GLY A 762 28.84 -44.85 -9.40
CA GLY A 762 30.00 -45.41 -10.11
C GLY A 762 30.27 -46.90 -9.77
N VAL A 763 31.09 -47.55 -10.61
CA VAL A 763 31.24 -49.01 -10.71
C VAL A 763 31.50 -49.73 -9.37
N GLU A 764 32.18 -49.06 -8.43
CA GLU A 764 32.58 -49.61 -7.14
C GLU A 764 31.79 -49.02 -5.96
N CYS A 765 30.71 -48.27 -6.19
CA CYS A 765 29.97 -47.57 -5.15
C CYS A 765 28.57 -48.16 -4.93
N THR A 766 28.30 -48.60 -3.70
CA THR A 766 26.95 -48.97 -3.25
C THR A 766 26.29 -47.78 -2.57
N ILE A 767 25.11 -47.37 -3.02
CA ILE A 767 24.32 -46.31 -2.39
C ILE A 767 23.78 -46.81 -1.06
N VAL A 768 24.08 -46.15 0.06
CA VAL A 768 23.67 -46.64 1.40
C VAL A 768 22.83 -45.64 2.20
N CYS A 769 22.76 -44.39 1.73
CA CYS A 769 21.94 -43.35 2.32
C CYS A 769 21.58 -42.30 1.26
N ALA A 770 20.28 -42.01 1.14
CA ALA A 770 19.73 -40.96 0.31
C ALA A 770 19.08 -39.87 1.19
N ARG A 771 19.30 -38.61 0.83
CA ARG A 771 18.82 -37.42 1.54
C ARG A 771 18.15 -36.48 0.55
N LEU A 772 16.83 -36.41 0.60
CA LEU A 772 16.03 -35.50 -0.23
C LEU A 772 15.49 -34.35 0.63
N LEU A 773 15.99 -33.13 0.41
CA LEU A 773 15.49 -31.93 1.06
C LEU A 773 14.31 -31.39 0.24
N LEU A 774 13.16 -31.27 0.89
CA LEU A 774 11.95 -30.72 0.29
C LEU A 774 11.45 -29.54 1.15
N PRO A 775 10.87 -28.50 0.54
CA PRO A 775 10.37 -27.34 1.27
C PRO A 775 9.09 -27.64 2.06
N ASN A 776 8.35 -28.71 1.71
CA ASN A 776 7.08 -29.07 2.34
C ASN A 776 7.04 -30.55 2.78
N ARG A 777 6.50 -30.82 3.97
CA ARG A 777 6.31 -32.17 4.54
C ARG A 777 5.03 -32.88 4.04
N LEU A 778 4.18 -32.19 3.28
CA LEU A 778 2.93 -32.74 2.73
C LEU A 778 3.15 -33.67 1.52
N VAL A 779 4.35 -33.67 0.92
CA VAL A 779 4.70 -34.57 -0.17
C VAL A 779 5.53 -35.74 0.38
N ILE A 780 5.07 -36.98 0.19
CA ILE A 780 5.84 -38.16 0.57
C ILE A 780 6.56 -38.67 -0.69
N PRO A 781 7.89 -38.50 -0.79
CA PRO A 781 8.64 -38.99 -1.93
C PRO A 781 8.79 -40.51 -1.87
N PHE A 782 8.75 -41.14 -3.04
CA PHE A 782 9.10 -42.55 -3.23
C PHE A 782 10.58 -42.63 -3.60
N ILE A 783 11.37 -43.36 -2.79
CA ILE A 783 12.80 -43.57 -3.01
C ILE A 783 13.07 -45.07 -3.01
N ASP A 784 13.46 -45.60 -4.16
CA ASP A 784 13.76 -47.02 -4.35
C ASP A 784 15.19 -47.22 -4.88
N GLY A 785 15.80 -48.38 -4.62
CA GLY A 785 17.18 -48.69 -5.03
C GLY A 785 18.26 -48.39 -3.97
N VAL A 786 17.89 -48.02 -2.75
CA VAL A 786 18.87 -47.86 -1.65
C VAL A 786 19.49 -49.21 -1.28
N GLY A 787 20.81 -49.27 -1.29
CA GLY A 787 21.55 -50.50 -1.13
C GLY A 787 21.85 -51.20 -2.45
N GLY A 788 21.61 -50.56 -3.61
CA GLY A 788 22.07 -50.99 -4.93
C GLY A 788 23.03 -49.97 -5.57
N TYR A 789 23.21 -50.07 -6.89
CA TYR A 789 23.99 -49.11 -7.68
C TYR A 789 23.12 -48.02 -8.33
N ASN A 790 21.83 -48.30 -8.59
CA ASN A 790 20.87 -47.32 -9.09
C ASN A 790 19.88 -46.92 -7.99
N ILE A 791 19.50 -45.65 -7.98
CA ILE A 791 18.43 -45.13 -7.13
C ILE A 791 17.40 -44.40 -7.99
N THR A 792 16.12 -44.65 -7.73
CA THR A 792 15.00 -43.98 -8.37
C THR A 792 14.23 -43.16 -7.35
N ILE A 793 13.98 -41.90 -7.66
CA ILE A 793 13.31 -40.96 -6.78
C ILE A 793 12.14 -40.33 -7.54
N SER A 794 10.94 -40.45 -6.99
CA SER A 794 9.75 -39.85 -7.60
C SER A 794 8.84 -39.19 -6.57
N PHE A 795 8.31 -38.02 -6.90
CA PHE A 795 7.32 -37.33 -6.08
C PHE A 795 6.47 -36.36 -6.89
N SER A 796 5.21 -36.20 -6.47
CA SER A 796 4.25 -35.27 -7.07
C SER A 796 3.86 -34.19 -6.08
N SER A 797 3.87 -32.93 -6.49
CA SER A 797 3.41 -31.82 -5.67
C SER A 797 1.90 -31.61 -5.76
N PHE A 798 1.31 -31.07 -4.68
CA PHE A 798 -0.12 -30.78 -4.64
C PHE A 798 -0.47 -29.52 -5.45
N TRP A 799 0.25 -28.40 -5.28
CA TRP A 799 0.20 -27.13 -6.04
C TRP A 799 1.36 -26.21 -5.57
N PHE A 800 2.06 -25.48 -6.44
CA PHE A 800 3.17 -24.57 -6.04
C PHE A 800 3.28 -23.28 -6.89
N PRO A 801 3.88 -22.20 -6.32
CA PRO A 801 4.10 -20.92 -7.00
C PRO A 801 5.21 -21.00 -8.06
N TYR A 802 5.48 -19.88 -8.73
CA TYR A 802 6.32 -19.76 -9.93
C TYR A 802 7.71 -20.41 -9.88
N THR A 803 8.30 -20.60 -8.70
CA THR A 803 9.63 -21.20 -8.52
C THR A 803 9.64 -22.23 -7.37
N PHE A 804 10.31 -23.37 -7.55
CA PHE A 804 10.37 -24.48 -6.60
C PHE A 804 11.81 -25.00 -6.43
N TYR A 805 12.25 -25.16 -5.17
CA TYR A 805 13.61 -25.60 -4.84
C TYR A 805 13.62 -26.94 -4.09
N PHE A 806 14.48 -27.87 -4.49
CA PHE A 806 14.77 -29.10 -3.74
C PHE A 806 16.24 -29.54 -3.91
N SER A 807 16.75 -30.38 -3.01
CA SER A 807 18.12 -30.90 -3.15
C SER A 807 18.22 -32.38 -2.84
N LEU A 808 19.07 -33.09 -3.60
CA LEU A 808 19.35 -34.50 -3.42
C LEU A 808 20.81 -34.70 -3.02
N GLY A 809 21.04 -35.43 -1.93
CA GLY A 809 22.36 -35.87 -1.51
C GLY A 809 22.43 -37.39 -1.36
N LEU A 810 23.46 -38.02 -1.92
CA LEU A 810 23.68 -39.46 -1.85
C LEU A 810 25.03 -39.79 -1.19
N ASN A 811 25.00 -40.77 -0.29
CA ASN A 811 26.18 -41.34 0.35
C ASN A 811 26.33 -42.80 -0.05
N GLY A 812 27.57 -43.19 -0.35
CA GLY A 812 27.93 -44.52 -0.78
C GLY A 812 29.05 -45.14 0.04
N LYS A 813 29.26 -46.44 -0.14
CA LYS A 813 30.40 -47.19 0.38
C LYS A 813 31.03 -47.97 -0.77
N ASN A 814 32.26 -48.43 -0.59
CA ASN A 814 32.84 -49.39 -1.53
C ASN A 814 31.97 -50.66 -1.56
N THR A 815 31.67 -51.09 -2.77
CA THR A 815 30.83 -52.25 -3.06
C THR A 815 31.59 -53.49 -2.65
N THR A 816 30.96 -54.35 -1.84
CA THR A 816 31.56 -55.62 -1.47
C THR A 816 31.45 -56.59 -2.64
N GLU A 817 32.37 -57.56 -2.75
CA GLU A 817 32.32 -58.54 -3.85
C GLU A 817 30.97 -59.28 -3.92
N LYS A 818 30.35 -59.53 -2.77
CA LYS A 818 29.01 -60.10 -2.68
C LYS A 818 27.93 -59.17 -3.24
N ASP A 819 27.97 -57.90 -2.86
CA ASP A 819 27.04 -56.87 -3.34
C ASP A 819 27.21 -56.66 -4.86
N PHE A 820 28.46 -56.65 -5.34
CA PHE A 820 28.82 -56.52 -6.75
C PHE A 820 28.23 -57.65 -7.60
N ARG A 821 28.36 -58.91 -7.16
CA ARG A 821 27.78 -60.07 -7.85
C ARG A 821 26.24 -60.05 -7.90
N ASN A 822 25.58 -59.39 -6.95
CA ASN A 822 24.11 -59.34 -6.91
C ASN A 822 23.53 -58.35 -7.92
N TRP A 823 24.21 -57.22 -8.21
CA TRP A 823 23.66 -56.19 -9.10
C TRP A 823 24.35 -56.12 -10.45
N ILE A 824 25.34 -56.97 -10.71
CA ILE A 824 25.98 -57.06 -12.03
C ILE A 824 24.97 -57.38 -13.15
N SER A 825 23.91 -58.15 -12.84
CA SER A 825 22.80 -58.45 -13.75
C SER A 825 21.87 -57.28 -14.00
N GLU A 826 21.83 -56.31 -13.08
CA GLU A 826 21.00 -55.12 -13.23
C GLU A 826 21.65 -54.09 -14.15
N ARG A 827 22.96 -54.22 -14.44
CA ARG A 827 23.71 -53.35 -15.35
C ARG A 827 23.39 -53.69 -16.81
N LYS A 828 22.88 -52.71 -17.55
CA LYS A 828 22.76 -52.79 -19.01
C LYS A 828 24.01 -52.19 -19.67
N PRO A 829 24.63 -52.85 -20.66
CA PRO A 829 25.74 -52.26 -21.39
C PRO A 829 25.28 -50.94 -22.06
N GLY A 830 25.99 -49.84 -21.81
CA GLY A 830 25.71 -48.52 -22.39
C GLY A 830 25.16 -47.45 -21.42
N TYR A 831 24.78 -47.81 -20.20
CA TYR A 831 24.49 -46.84 -19.13
C TYR A 831 25.74 -46.71 -18.24
N TRP A 832 26.36 -45.53 -18.26
CA TRP A 832 27.52 -45.19 -17.42
C TRP A 832 27.10 -44.80 -16.01
#